data_AF-A0A5F5XHB4-F1
#
_entry.id   AF-A0A5F5XHB4-F1
#
_cell.length_a   1.000
_cell.length_b   1.000
_cell.length_c   1.000
_cell.angle_alpha   90.00
_cell.angle_beta   90.00
_cell.angle_gamma   90.00
#
_symmetry.space_group_name_H-M   'P 1'
#
loop_
_entity.id
_entity.type
_entity.pdbx_description
1 polymer ?
#
loop_
_entity_poly.entity_id
_entity_poly.type
_entity_poly.pdbx_seq_one_letter_code
_entity_poly.pdbx_strand_id
1 'polypeptide(L)'
;MLASARTGRGAGRKPRLQRDQNRVGRGALPGERRPPGWPGWRSLRGAGRQAGELGRRKRTGASRPRGSPPAAAGQGGGARRRRSPSPGSARALARWAGRAALGAALRFPTFPPSLPPPGAVPGGRANERREEGSGKRSAPGAALPPRPGAAAPTPRLRPGSSRGPRPGGSVPAGEAAVRARAPGAAARERSGCGTRSGVARAGAGAAASRRCRMAAEPPSSLSYRTTGSTCLHPLSELLGIPLDQVNFVACQLFALFAAFWFRIYLSPGKTSPDVRHAFATIFGIYFVIFCFGWYSVHLFVLVLMCYGIMVTASVSSIHRYSFFVAMGYLTICHISRIYIFHYGILTTDFSGPLMIVTQKITTLAFQVHDGLGRRAEDLSAEQHRLAVKVKPSFLQYLSYLLNFMSVIAGPCNNFKDYIAFIEGRHTHMKLLEVNWKQRGFQSLPEPSPTGAVIRKLYMTLVSLLLFLTLTKTFPVTCLVDDWFVHKANFLTRLCYLYIVMQASKPKYYFAWTLADAVNNAAGFGFSGVDKNGNFCWDLLSNLNIWKIETATSFKMYLENWNIQTATWLKRVCYERVPWYPTVLTFVLSALWHGVYPGYYFTFLTGTLVTVAARTMRSNYRHYFLSSKALKVAYDVVTWAVTQLAVSYTVAPFVMLAVEPTISLYKSMYFYLHIISLLIILFLPVKPHAHIQRQPQTLNSINKKKKD
;
A
#
# COMPACT_ATOMS: atom_id res chain seq x y z
N MET A 1 34.96 24.78 21.42
CA MET A 1 35.71 25.14 22.65
C MET A 1 34.74 25.21 23.83
N LEU A 2 35.24 25.17 25.06
CA LEU A 2 34.43 25.08 26.28
C LEU A 2 34.19 26.45 26.94
N ALA A 3 32.99 26.60 27.50
CA ALA A 3 32.60 27.11 28.83
C ALA A 3 33.30 28.31 29.53
N SER A 4 32.53 28.86 30.50
CA SER A 4 32.94 29.72 31.63
C SER A 4 33.03 31.24 31.37
N ALA A 5 32.87 32.15 32.34
CA ALA A 5 31.82 32.36 33.38
C ALA A 5 32.09 33.67 34.15
N ARG A 6 31.04 34.40 34.60
CA ARG A 6 30.95 35.37 35.74
C ARG A 6 29.64 36.17 35.59
N THR A 7 28.60 36.03 36.44
CA THR A 7 28.38 36.46 37.84
C THR A 7 28.16 37.97 38.05
N GLY A 8 26.95 38.33 38.47
CA GLY A 8 26.59 39.61 39.11
C GLY A 8 25.33 39.39 39.98
N ARG A 9 25.27 40.00 41.18
CA ARG A 9 24.14 39.84 42.13
C ARG A 9 23.33 41.15 42.22
N GLY A 10 22.01 41.02 42.40
CA GLY A 10 21.10 42.09 42.81
C GLY A 10 19.87 41.48 43.51
N ALA A 11 19.31 42.14 44.52
CA ALA A 11 18.25 41.59 45.37
C ALA A 11 16.94 42.40 45.28
N GLY A 12 15.78 41.74 45.45
CA GLY A 12 14.47 42.40 45.34
C GLY A 12 13.31 41.54 45.85
N ARG A 13 12.69 41.98 46.94
CA ARG A 13 11.63 41.33 47.76
C ARG A 13 10.40 40.76 47.02
N LYS A 14 9.79 39.71 47.61
CA LYS A 14 8.36 39.35 47.43
C LYS A 14 7.46 40.29 48.26
N PRO A 15 6.16 40.40 47.92
CA PRO A 15 5.10 40.59 48.91
C PRO A 15 4.15 39.36 48.98
N ARG A 16 3.57 39.10 50.17
CA ARG A 16 2.49 38.11 50.42
C ARG A 16 1.86 38.38 51.79
N LEU A 17 0.67 38.99 51.85
CA LEU A 17 -0.18 39.32 53.02
C LEU A 17 -1.54 39.83 52.45
N GLN A 18 -2.72 39.77 53.07
CA GLN A 18 -3.24 39.01 54.24
C GLN A 18 -4.77 38.77 54.06
N ARG A 19 -5.44 38.16 55.03
CA ARG A 19 -6.90 37.95 55.15
C ARG A 19 -7.58 39.04 56.01
N ASP A 20 -8.88 39.19 55.81
CA ASP A 20 -9.92 39.25 56.86
C ASP A 20 -11.11 38.34 56.40
N GLN A 21 -11.86 37.57 57.22
CA GLN A 21 -12.68 37.86 58.42
C GLN A 21 -13.97 38.66 58.09
N ASN A 22 -15.21 38.24 58.42
CA ASN A 22 -15.79 37.02 59.02
C ASN A 22 -17.14 36.69 58.27
N ARG A 23 -18.22 36.01 58.74
CA ARG A 23 -18.71 35.48 60.03
C ARG A 23 -19.78 34.36 59.83
N VAL A 24 -20.01 33.57 60.90
CA VAL A 24 -21.11 32.62 61.27
C VAL A 24 -22.47 32.68 60.51
N GLY A 25 -23.20 31.57 60.26
CA GLY A 25 -22.94 30.12 60.52
C GLY A 25 -24.23 29.24 60.66
N ARG A 26 -24.05 27.93 60.96
CA ARG A 26 -25.07 26.82 61.03
C ARG A 26 -25.65 26.44 59.63
N GLY A 27 -25.89 25.19 59.20
CA GLY A 27 -25.67 23.79 59.67
C GLY A 27 -26.46 22.83 58.72
N ALA A 28 -26.25 21.51 58.58
CA ALA A 28 -25.28 20.56 59.16
C ALA A 28 -24.99 19.35 58.20
N LEU A 29 -25.33 18.10 58.57
CA LEU A 29 -25.04 16.80 57.90
C LEU A 29 -26.14 15.74 58.26
N PRO A 30 -26.16 14.47 57.78
CA PRO A 30 -25.33 13.74 56.78
C PRO A 30 -26.16 12.97 55.70
N GLY A 31 -25.51 12.17 54.82
CA GLY A 31 -26.17 11.00 54.19
C GLY A 31 -25.63 10.50 52.84
N GLU A 32 -24.82 9.43 52.82
CA GLU A 32 -24.57 8.63 51.60
C GLU A 32 -25.73 7.65 51.31
N ARG A 33 -25.96 7.32 50.03
CA ARG A 33 -26.35 5.95 49.60
C ARG A 33 -26.14 5.68 48.10
N ARG A 34 -26.00 4.39 47.77
CA ARG A 34 -25.74 3.85 46.42
C ARG A 34 -27.06 3.56 45.67
N PRO A 35 -27.06 3.55 44.31
CA PRO A 35 -28.19 3.03 43.55
C PRO A 35 -28.32 1.50 43.70
N PRO A 36 -29.55 0.93 43.75
CA PRO A 36 -29.80 -0.51 43.91
C PRO A 36 -29.72 -1.30 42.58
N GLY A 37 -29.65 -2.63 42.72
CA GLY A 37 -29.59 -3.58 41.59
C GLY A 37 -30.94 -4.20 41.20
N TRP A 38 -30.88 -5.19 40.29
CA TRP A 38 -32.01 -5.95 39.77
C TRP A 38 -32.67 -6.89 40.81
N PRO A 39 -33.96 -7.19 40.61
CA PRO A 39 -34.44 -8.56 40.38
C PRO A 39 -34.95 -8.73 38.93
N GLY A 40 -35.16 -9.92 38.37
CA GLY A 40 -35.01 -11.27 38.92
C GLY A 40 -36.04 -12.21 38.30
N TRP A 41 -35.67 -13.00 37.27
CA TRP A 41 -36.61 -13.88 36.55
C TRP A 41 -36.93 -15.17 37.32
N ARG A 42 -38.22 -15.42 37.56
CA ARG A 42 -38.85 -16.75 37.75
C ARG A 42 -40.22 -16.67 37.04
N SER A 43 -40.46 -17.42 35.97
CA SER A 43 -40.76 -18.86 35.90
C SER A 43 -42.27 -19.14 35.96
N LEU A 44 -42.85 -19.53 34.82
CA LEU A 44 -43.85 -20.59 34.75
C LEU A 44 -43.85 -21.22 33.34
N ARG A 45 -44.25 -22.48 33.23
CA ARG A 45 -44.41 -23.21 31.96
C ARG A 45 -45.77 -23.92 31.96
N GLY A 46 -46.32 -24.16 30.77
CA GLY A 46 -47.11 -25.36 30.49
C GLY A 46 -48.63 -25.19 30.39
N ALA A 47 -49.23 -26.09 29.59
CA ALA A 47 -50.65 -26.24 29.25
C ALA A 47 -51.33 -25.04 28.54
N GLY A 48 -52.22 -25.26 27.56
CA GLY A 48 -52.52 -26.54 26.88
C GLY A 48 -53.51 -26.43 25.71
N ARG A 49 -53.27 -27.26 24.69
CA ARG A 49 -54.17 -27.98 23.73
C ARG A 49 -55.50 -27.37 23.21
N GLN A 50 -55.85 -27.86 22.01
CA GLN A 50 -57.17 -27.81 21.31
C GLN A 50 -57.61 -26.42 20.81
N ALA A 51 -58.58 -26.29 19.88
CA ALA A 51 -58.92 -27.06 18.67
C ALA A 51 -60.01 -26.26 17.89
N GLY A 52 -60.18 -26.48 16.58
CA GLY A 52 -61.34 -25.95 15.83
C GLY A 52 -61.08 -25.64 14.36
N GLU A 53 -61.97 -26.12 13.48
CA GLU A 53 -61.96 -25.90 12.03
C GLU A 53 -63.20 -25.12 11.53
N LEU A 54 -63.40 -25.07 10.20
CA LEU A 54 -64.56 -24.64 9.42
C LEU A 54 -64.82 -23.13 9.25
N GLY A 55 -65.44 -22.76 8.11
CA GLY A 55 -65.89 -21.39 7.83
C GLY A 55 -65.98 -20.94 6.36
N ARG A 56 -66.48 -21.75 5.41
CA ARG A 56 -66.45 -21.45 3.96
C ARG A 56 -67.82 -21.08 3.36
N ARG A 57 -68.05 -19.82 2.95
CA ARG A 57 -68.96 -19.32 1.87
C ARG A 57 -68.87 -17.77 1.82
N LYS A 58 -68.83 -17.00 0.72
CA LYS A 58 -69.21 -17.09 -0.74
C LYS A 58 -70.55 -16.39 -1.06
N ARG A 59 -70.55 -15.48 -2.07
CA ARG A 59 -71.63 -14.65 -2.71
C ARG A 59 -71.55 -13.14 -2.42
N THR A 60 -72.03 -12.19 -3.26
CA THR A 60 -71.96 -11.92 -4.74
C THR A 60 -72.66 -10.58 -5.04
N GLY A 61 -72.38 -9.94 -6.19
CA GLY A 61 -73.05 -8.70 -6.66
C GLY A 61 -72.14 -7.46 -6.54
N ALA A 62 -71.76 -6.67 -7.55
CA ALA A 62 -72.15 -6.49 -8.96
C ALA A 62 -73.29 -5.49 -9.27
N SER A 63 -72.92 -4.26 -9.62
CA SER A 63 -73.67 -3.37 -10.55
C SER A 63 -72.80 -2.22 -11.06
N ARG A 64 -73.20 -1.62 -12.20
CA ARG A 64 -72.59 -0.44 -12.86
C ARG A 64 -73.63 0.17 -13.80
N PRO A 65 -73.75 1.50 -13.90
CA PRO A 65 -74.08 2.12 -15.20
C PRO A 65 -73.00 3.10 -15.71
N ARG A 66 -73.32 3.86 -16.77
CA ARG A 66 -72.42 4.75 -17.54
C ARG A 66 -72.85 6.22 -17.43
N GLY A 67 -71.96 7.15 -17.82
CA GLY A 67 -72.29 8.55 -18.10
C GLY A 67 -71.10 9.33 -18.71
N SER A 68 -71.34 10.06 -19.81
CA SER A 68 -70.41 10.92 -20.56
C SER A 68 -71.21 11.82 -21.52
N PRO A 69 -70.67 12.94 -22.06
CA PRO A 69 -69.69 13.92 -21.54
C PRO A 69 -70.39 15.29 -21.31
N PRO A 70 -69.68 16.44 -21.18
CA PRO A 70 -69.22 17.19 -22.36
C PRO A 70 -67.78 17.76 -22.20
N ALA A 71 -67.34 18.61 -23.14
CA ALA A 71 -65.96 19.11 -23.22
C ALA A 71 -65.83 20.62 -22.94
N ALA A 72 -64.67 21.01 -22.38
CA ALA A 72 -64.18 22.39 -22.31
C ALA A 72 -62.63 22.38 -22.31
N ALA A 73 -62.00 23.48 -22.73
CA ALA A 73 -60.55 23.53 -22.96
C ALA A 73 -59.72 23.90 -21.70
N GLY A 74 -58.48 23.43 -21.64
CA GLY A 74 -57.50 23.78 -20.60
C GLY A 74 -56.11 23.22 -20.91
N GLN A 75 -55.04 23.99 -20.64
CA GLN A 75 -53.67 23.67 -21.06
C GLN A 75 -52.82 23.00 -19.97
N GLY A 76 -51.84 22.19 -20.39
CA GLY A 76 -50.57 21.96 -19.67
C GLY A 76 -50.56 20.90 -18.54
N GLY A 77 -49.78 19.82 -18.71
CA GLY A 77 -49.58 18.83 -17.63
C GLY A 77 -48.99 17.45 -18.00
N GLY A 78 -48.01 17.38 -18.90
CA GLY A 78 -47.52 16.12 -19.49
C GLY A 78 -46.72 15.18 -18.55
N ALA A 79 -47.37 14.54 -17.58
CA ALA A 79 -46.74 13.59 -16.65
C ALA A 79 -46.30 12.27 -17.34
N ARG A 80 -45.01 12.15 -17.70
CA ARG A 80 -44.46 10.92 -18.32
C ARG A 80 -44.31 9.77 -17.33
N ARG A 81 -45.11 8.71 -17.52
CA ARG A 81 -44.98 7.41 -16.83
C ARG A 81 -43.57 6.82 -16.99
N ARG A 82 -43.05 6.20 -15.92
CA ARG A 82 -41.83 5.38 -15.97
C ARG A 82 -42.04 4.17 -16.89
N ARG A 83 -41.14 3.95 -17.85
CA ARG A 83 -40.96 2.66 -18.54
C ARG A 83 -39.69 1.98 -18.01
N SER A 84 -39.80 0.69 -17.69
CA SER A 84 -38.64 -0.15 -17.36
C SER A 84 -37.82 -0.43 -18.64
N PRO A 85 -36.48 -0.35 -18.63
CA PRO A 85 -35.65 -0.73 -19.77
C PRO A 85 -35.66 -2.26 -19.94
N SER A 86 -35.68 -2.73 -21.20
CA SER A 86 -35.66 -4.16 -21.52
C SER A 86 -34.24 -4.77 -21.50
N PRO A 87 -34.09 -6.11 -21.47
CA PRO A 87 -32.78 -6.77 -21.34
C PRO A 87 -31.78 -6.56 -22.49
N GLY A 88 -32.17 -5.92 -23.60
CA GLY A 88 -31.34 -5.80 -24.80
C GLY A 88 -30.08 -4.94 -24.62
N SER A 89 -30.15 -3.88 -23.82
CA SER A 89 -29.07 -2.89 -23.70
C SER A 89 -27.78 -3.46 -23.07
N ALA A 90 -27.90 -4.39 -22.12
CA ALA A 90 -26.75 -5.04 -21.50
C ALA A 90 -25.97 -5.92 -22.50
N ARG A 91 -26.68 -6.65 -23.38
CA ARG A 91 -26.06 -7.46 -24.44
C ARG A 91 -25.46 -6.58 -25.56
N ALA A 92 -25.97 -5.36 -25.78
CA ALA A 92 -25.35 -4.40 -26.67
C ALA A 92 -24.04 -3.84 -26.09
N LEU A 93 -24.03 -3.43 -24.80
CA LEU A 93 -22.81 -2.96 -24.13
C LEU A 93 -21.70 -4.01 -24.14
N ALA A 94 -22.02 -5.27 -23.83
CA ALA A 94 -21.05 -6.37 -23.85
C ALA A 94 -20.44 -6.60 -25.24
N ARG A 95 -21.24 -6.54 -26.32
CA ARG A 95 -20.74 -6.68 -27.70
C ARG A 95 -19.94 -5.46 -28.16
N TRP A 96 -20.30 -4.25 -27.74
CA TRP A 96 -19.54 -3.03 -28.09
C TRP A 96 -18.19 -2.99 -27.36
N ALA A 97 -18.17 -3.25 -26.05
CA ALA A 97 -16.93 -3.35 -25.29
C ALA A 97 -16.03 -4.49 -25.80
N GLY A 98 -16.60 -5.65 -26.13
CA GLY A 98 -15.87 -6.76 -26.75
C GLY A 98 -15.30 -6.42 -28.12
N ARG A 99 -16.04 -5.70 -28.99
CA ARG A 99 -15.54 -5.25 -30.30
C ARG A 99 -14.48 -4.15 -30.19
N ALA A 100 -14.59 -3.23 -29.23
CA ALA A 100 -13.54 -2.26 -28.94
C ALA A 100 -12.25 -2.93 -28.45
N ALA A 101 -12.37 -3.94 -27.58
CA ALA A 101 -11.23 -4.72 -27.09
C ALA A 101 -10.56 -5.56 -28.20
N LEU A 102 -11.34 -6.24 -29.06
CA LEU A 102 -10.78 -6.98 -30.21
C LEU A 102 -10.20 -6.04 -31.29
N GLY A 103 -10.82 -4.89 -31.54
CA GLY A 103 -10.32 -3.90 -32.51
C GLY A 103 -8.95 -3.35 -32.16
N ALA A 104 -8.65 -3.20 -30.87
CA ALA A 104 -7.33 -2.82 -30.37
C ALA A 104 -6.31 -3.99 -30.30
N ALA A 105 -6.76 -5.24 -30.49
CA ALA A 105 -5.92 -6.44 -30.39
C ALA A 105 -5.41 -6.95 -31.76
N LEU A 106 -5.93 -6.43 -32.88
CA LEU A 106 -5.67 -6.93 -34.24
C LEU A 106 -5.08 -5.86 -35.18
N ARG A 107 -3.92 -5.28 -34.78
CA ARG A 107 -2.89 -4.68 -35.68
C ARG A 107 -1.65 -4.24 -34.89
N PHE A 108 -0.91 -5.22 -34.35
CA PHE A 108 0.48 -5.01 -33.93
C PHE A 108 1.41 -5.61 -35.01
N PRO A 109 2.40 -4.86 -35.53
CA PRO A 109 3.39 -5.43 -36.44
C PRO A 109 4.33 -6.36 -35.69
N THR A 110 4.38 -7.62 -36.10
CA THR A 110 5.39 -8.59 -35.65
C THR A 110 6.71 -8.28 -36.34
N PHE A 111 7.58 -7.52 -35.68
CA PHE A 111 8.96 -7.34 -36.13
C PHE A 111 9.81 -8.58 -35.80
N PRO A 112 10.74 -8.98 -36.68
CA PRO A 112 11.55 -10.18 -36.51
C PRO A 112 12.58 -10.02 -35.37
N PRO A 113 13.06 -11.13 -34.76
CA PRO A 113 14.13 -11.08 -33.78
C PRO A 113 15.44 -10.59 -34.42
N SER A 114 16.12 -9.67 -33.74
CA SER A 114 17.41 -9.13 -34.17
C SER A 114 18.53 -10.17 -34.16
N LEU A 115 19.36 -10.15 -35.20
CA LEU A 115 20.54 -11.01 -35.37
C LEU A 115 21.54 -10.91 -34.20
N PRO A 116 22.31 -11.98 -33.91
CA PRO A 116 23.39 -11.94 -32.93
C PRO A 116 24.59 -11.10 -33.41
N PRO A 117 25.42 -10.57 -32.49
CA PRO A 117 26.63 -9.82 -32.85
C PRO A 117 27.72 -10.74 -33.45
N PRO A 118 28.59 -10.22 -34.33
CA PRO A 118 29.66 -11.01 -34.93
C PRO A 118 30.73 -11.39 -33.91
N GLY A 119 30.96 -12.68 -33.71
CA GLY A 119 32.12 -13.20 -32.99
C GLY A 119 33.39 -13.14 -33.85
N ALA A 120 34.55 -13.03 -33.21
CA ALA A 120 35.83 -12.97 -33.91
C ALA A 120 36.20 -14.30 -34.58
N VAL A 121 36.71 -14.24 -35.81
CA VAL A 121 37.26 -15.39 -36.55
C VAL A 121 38.78 -15.46 -36.32
N PRO A 122 39.33 -16.61 -35.89
CA PRO A 122 40.78 -16.80 -35.79
C PRO A 122 41.38 -17.50 -37.03
N GLY A 123 42.43 -16.89 -37.60
CA GLY A 123 43.45 -17.58 -38.41
C GLY A 123 43.20 -17.74 -39.90
N GLY A 124 44.30 -17.81 -40.67
CA GLY A 124 44.29 -18.27 -42.08
C GLY A 124 44.92 -17.31 -43.10
N ARG A 125 46.16 -17.62 -43.52
CA ARG A 125 46.83 -17.09 -44.73
C ARG A 125 45.99 -17.46 -45.99
N ALA A 126 46.12 -16.88 -47.19
CA ALA A 126 47.26 -16.22 -47.85
C ALA A 126 46.82 -15.45 -49.13
N ASN A 127 47.73 -14.64 -49.71
CA ASN A 127 47.82 -14.21 -51.13
C ASN A 127 46.61 -13.46 -51.78
N GLU A 128 46.76 -12.56 -52.77
CA GLU A 128 47.95 -11.83 -53.27
C GLU A 128 47.58 -10.42 -53.82
N ARG A 129 48.39 -9.85 -54.73
CA ARG A 129 48.36 -8.45 -55.19
C ARG A 129 47.43 -8.21 -56.40
N ARG A 130 47.35 -6.93 -56.82
CA ARG A 130 46.82 -6.35 -58.09
C ARG A 130 45.28 -6.21 -58.19
N GLU A 131 44.72 -5.18 -58.82
CA GLU A 131 45.20 -3.81 -59.15
C GLU A 131 44.02 -2.89 -59.57
N GLU A 132 44.29 -1.59 -59.76
CA GLU A 132 43.47 -0.58 -60.48
C GLU A 132 42.06 -0.16 -59.97
N GLY A 133 41.56 0.97 -60.51
CA GLY A 133 40.12 1.22 -60.68
C GLY A 133 39.43 2.24 -59.76
N SER A 134 39.83 3.52 -59.74
CA SER A 134 39.05 4.58 -59.04
C SER A 134 38.48 5.66 -59.97
N GLY A 135 37.24 6.08 -59.70
CA GLY A 135 36.56 7.20 -60.36
C GLY A 135 35.06 7.26 -60.01
N LYS A 136 34.41 8.42 -60.00
CA LYS A 136 34.94 9.79 -60.18
C LYS A 136 33.88 10.82 -59.74
N ARG A 137 34.29 11.86 -59.00
CA ARG A 137 33.78 13.27 -58.98
C ARG A 137 33.73 13.88 -57.57
N SER A 138 34.32 15.07 -57.47
CA SER A 138 34.24 16.05 -56.37
C SER A 138 33.95 17.44 -56.98
N ALA A 139 33.70 18.45 -56.14
CA ALA A 139 33.36 19.81 -56.58
C ALA A 139 34.58 20.77 -56.68
N PRO A 140 34.48 21.87 -57.45
CA PRO A 140 35.31 23.08 -57.32
C PRO A 140 34.60 24.19 -56.51
N GLY A 141 35.25 25.22 -55.95
CA GLY A 141 36.69 25.51 -55.80
C GLY A 141 37.15 26.85 -56.41
N ALA A 142 37.60 27.83 -55.60
CA ALA A 142 38.25 29.08 -56.05
C ALA A 142 39.02 29.84 -54.93
N ALA A 143 39.96 30.71 -55.34
CA ALA A 143 40.69 31.77 -54.59
C ALA A 143 41.96 31.43 -53.75
N LEU A 144 42.84 32.45 -53.62
CA LEU A 144 44.30 32.48 -53.31
C LEU A 144 44.67 33.93 -52.80
N PRO A 145 45.93 34.32 -52.42
CA PRO A 145 47.05 33.64 -51.76
C PRO A 145 47.58 34.40 -50.46
N PRO A 146 48.86 34.80 -50.22
CA PRO A 146 49.76 34.14 -49.25
C PRO A 146 50.58 35.06 -48.26
N ARG A 147 51.59 34.47 -47.58
CA ARG A 147 52.84 35.00 -46.93
C ARG A 147 53.02 34.86 -45.38
N PRO A 148 54.27 34.80 -44.84
CA PRO A 148 54.61 33.83 -43.78
C PRO A 148 55.51 34.31 -42.61
N GLY A 149 55.83 33.38 -41.68
CA GLY A 149 56.93 33.44 -40.70
C GLY A 149 56.55 32.88 -39.32
N ALA A 150 57.45 32.51 -38.38
CA ALA A 150 58.87 32.12 -38.45
C ALA A 150 59.31 31.52 -37.08
N ALA A 151 60.52 30.95 -37.02
CA ALA A 151 61.32 30.61 -35.82
C ALA A 151 60.94 29.42 -34.89
N ALA A 152 61.97 28.66 -34.51
CA ALA A 152 62.09 27.84 -33.29
C ALA A 152 63.25 28.43 -32.43
N PRO A 153 63.58 27.95 -31.20
CA PRO A 153 64.38 26.71 -31.06
C PRO A 153 64.25 25.85 -29.76
N THR A 154 64.81 24.65 -29.90
CA THR A 154 65.50 23.66 -29.01
C THR A 154 66.30 24.14 -27.74
N PRO A 155 67.03 23.29 -26.93
CA PRO A 155 67.13 21.79 -26.74
C PRO A 155 67.49 21.26 -25.28
N ARG A 156 67.87 19.95 -25.15
CA ARG A 156 68.76 19.25 -24.12
C ARG A 156 68.17 18.83 -22.74
N LEU A 157 68.66 17.82 -21.96
CA LEU A 157 69.45 16.56 -22.19
C LEU A 157 69.38 15.54 -20.99
N ARG A 158 69.77 14.27 -21.26
CA ARG A 158 70.10 12.99 -20.50
C ARG A 158 70.85 13.05 -19.11
N PRO A 159 71.32 11.95 -18.42
CA PRO A 159 71.44 10.47 -18.73
C PRO A 159 71.14 9.38 -17.62
N GLY A 160 71.18 8.07 -17.98
CA GLY A 160 71.19 6.83 -17.12
C GLY A 160 70.52 5.60 -17.79
N SER A 161 70.87 4.27 -17.75
CA SER A 161 71.94 3.37 -17.20
C SER A 161 71.77 2.76 -15.77
N SER A 162 72.05 1.45 -15.45
CA SER A 162 72.32 0.22 -16.27
C SER A 162 72.22 -1.15 -15.50
N ARG A 163 72.17 -2.30 -16.23
CA ARG A 163 72.33 -3.76 -15.81
C ARG A 163 71.19 -4.38 -14.95
N GLY A 164 70.79 -5.67 -14.97
CA GLY A 164 71.11 -6.92 -15.74
C GLY A 164 71.33 -8.16 -14.81
N PRO A 165 71.08 -9.46 -15.15
CA PRO A 165 70.54 -10.13 -16.36
C PRO A 165 69.40 -11.21 -16.10
N ARG A 166 69.24 -12.24 -16.97
CA ARG A 166 68.30 -13.42 -16.94
C ARG A 166 69.08 -14.75 -16.63
N PRO A 167 68.64 -16.04 -16.89
CA PRO A 167 67.36 -16.64 -17.40
C PRO A 167 66.89 -18.01 -16.80
N GLY A 168 65.79 -18.59 -17.36
CA GLY A 168 65.43 -20.02 -17.29
C GLY A 168 64.15 -20.37 -16.49
N GLY A 169 63.33 -21.39 -16.84
CA GLY A 169 63.28 -22.22 -18.05
C GLY A 169 62.38 -23.48 -17.93
N SER A 170 61.77 -23.91 -19.03
CA SER A 170 61.08 -25.21 -19.29
C SER A 170 59.72 -25.58 -18.63
N VAL A 171 58.94 -26.36 -19.41
CA VAL A 171 57.71 -27.17 -19.13
C VAL A 171 58.12 -28.67 -19.36
N PRO A 172 57.30 -29.76 -19.50
CA PRO A 172 55.85 -29.91 -19.76
C PRO A 172 55.11 -31.06 -19.01
N ALA A 173 53.85 -31.34 -19.42
CA ALA A 173 53.12 -32.63 -19.32
C ALA A 173 52.76 -33.16 -17.90
N GLY A 174 51.83 -34.11 -17.74
CA GLY A 174 50.87 -34.74 -18.68
C GLY A 174 50.63 -36.22 -18.36
N GLU A 175 49.41 -36.73 -18.62
CA GLU A 175 48.96 -38.13 -18.38
C GLU A 175 48.98 -38.60 -16.90
N ALA A 176 48.53 -39.81 -16.54
CA ALA A 176 47.20 -40.44 -16.75
C ALA A 176 47.05 -41.68 -15.82
N ALA A 177 45.81 -42.19 -15.65
CA ALA A 177 45.49 -43.55 -15.14
C ALA A 177 45.86 -43.84 -13.64
N VAL A 178 45.46 -44.93 -12.95
CA VAL A 178 44.44 -45.98 -13.18
C VAL A 178 44.02 -46.68 -11.86
N ARG A 179 42.78 -47.21 -11.75
CA ARG A 179 42.28 -48.21 -10.74
C ARG A 179 42.31 -47.79 -9.24
N ALA A 180 41.69 -48.50 -8.28
CA ALA A 180 40.39 -49.23 -8.23
C ALA A 180 40.00 -49.64 -6.77
N ARG A 181 38.72 -49.99 -6.54
CA ARG A 181 38.14 -50.86 -5.47
C ARG A 181 38.42 -50.57 -3.96
N ALA A 182 37.40 -50.02 -3.29
CA ALA A 182 36.54 -50.62 -2.23
C ALA A 182 36.89 -52.01 -1.60
N PRO A 183 36.28 -52.45 -0.45
CA PRO A 183 35.57 -51.73 0.65
C PRO A 183 35.88 -52.25 2.10
N GLY A 184 35.25 -51.66 3.13
CA GLY A 184 35.10 -52.22 4.51
C GLY A 184 34.17 -51.34 5.37
N ALA A 185 33.06 -51.81 5.96
CA ALA A 185 32.95 -52.67 7.15
C ALA A 185 33.50 -51.97 8.43
N ALA A 186 32.73 -51.25 9.26
CA ALA A 186 31.50 -51.57 10.05
C ALA A 186 31.81 -52.04 11.50
N ALA A 187 31.43 -51.23 12.48
CA ALA A 187 31.34 -51.59 13.90
C ALA A 187 30.26 -50.75 14.62
N ARG A 188 29.64 -51.32 15.66
CA ARG A 188 28.75 -50.64 16.61
C ARG A 188 29.49 -50.48 17.94
N GLU A 189 29.14 -49.47 18.74
CA GLU A 189 28.92 -49.75 20.17
C GLU A 189 27.93 -48.79 20.86
N ARG A 190 27.73 -48.93 22.18
CA ARG A 190 26.49 -48.55 22.89
C ARG A 190 26.68 -47.45 23.95
N SER A 191 25.54 -46.79 24.22
CA SER A 191 25.08 -46.28 25.53
C SER A 191 25.98 -45.37 26.38
N GLY A 192 25.51 -44.14 26.58
CA GLY A 192 25.79 -43.33 27.77
C GLY A 192 24.59 -42.46 28.11
N CYS A 193 23.96 -42.70 29.27
CA CYS A 193 22.84 -41.86 29.74
C CYS A 193 23.39 -40.70 30.58
N GLY A 194 23.02 -39.46 30.25
CA GLY A 194 23.49 -38.26 30.95
C GLY A 194 22.47 -37.13 30.93
N THR A 195 21.78 -36.92 32.05
CA THR A 195 20.78 -35.86 32.19
C THR A 195 21.42 -34.49 32.37
N ARG A 196 21.23 -33.58 31.40
CA ARG A 196 21.38 -32.12 31.61
C ARG A 196 20.24 -31.34 30.96
N SER A 197 19.24 -31.00 31.76
CA SER A 197 18.14 -30.12 31.40
C SER A 197 18.54 -28.65 31.56
N GLY A 198 18.54 -27.88 30.46
CA GLY A 198 18.75 -26.44 30.51
C GLY A 198 19.36 -25.87 29.21
N VAL A 199 19.11 -24.59 28.94
CA VAL A 199 19.77 -23.74 27.91
C VAL A 199 19.65 -24.17 26.43
N ALA A 200 19.23 -25.39 26.10
CA ALA A 200 19.16 -25.90 24.72
C ALA A 200 18.13 -25.19 23.79
N ARG A 201 17.16 -24.43 24.32
CA ARG A 201 15.99 -23.98 23.55
C ARG A 201 16.23 -22.77 22.62
N ALA A 202 17.27 -21.98 22.83
CA ALA A 202 17.58 -20.82 21.99
C ALA A 202 18.38 -21.20 20.72
N GLY A 203 19.29 -22.18 20.82
CA GLY A 203 20.17 -22.57 19.72
C GLY A 203 19.45 -23.20 18.52
N ALA A 204 18.32 -23.87 18.74
CA ALA A 204 17.61 -24.63 17.71
C ALA A 204 17.17 -23.76 16.50
N GLY A 205 16.67 -22.54 16.74
CA GLY A 205 16.25 -21.63 15.67
C GLY A 205 17.43 -21.12 14.82
N ALA A 206 18.55 -20.80 15.48
CA ALA A 206 19.78 -20.38 14.80
C ALA A 206 20.46 -21.54 14.04
N ALA A 207 20.36 -22.78 14.53
CA ALA A 207 20.87 -23.97 13.85
C ALA A 207 20.03 -24.32 12.61
N ALA A 208 18.70 -24.21 12.68
CA ALA A 208 17.82 -24.39 11.53
C ALA A 208 18.11 -23.34 10.42
N SER A 209 18.16 -22.06 10.80
CA SER A 209 18.52 -20.95 9.90
C SER A 209 19.84 -21.19 9.15
N ARG A 210 20.89 -21.69 9.84
CA ARG A 210 22.18 -22.00 9.21
C ARG A 210 22.13 -23.15 8.20
N ARG A 211 21.28 -24.17 8.39
CA ARG A 211 21.16 -25.26 7.40
C ARG A 211 20.30 -24.88 6.19
N CYS A 212 19.19 -24.15 6.37
CA CYS A 212 18.37 -23.70 5.24
C CYS A 212 19.10 -22.70 4.32
N ARG A 213 20.18 -22.03 4.80
CA ARG A 213 21.05 -21.21 3.93
C ARG A 213 21.84 -21.99 2.88
N MET A 214 22.03 -23.31 3.04
CA MET A 214 22.82 -24.13 2.10
C MET A 214 22.10 -24.47 0.78
N ALA A 215 20.84 -24.06 0.62
CA ALA A 215 19.95 -24.57 -0.45
C ALA A 215 19.59 -23.54 -1.54
N ALA A 216 20.22 -22.36 -1.58
CA ALA A 216 19.82 -21.27 -2.46
C ALA A 216 20.96 -20.30 -2.88
N GLU A 217 22.03 -20.85 -3.47
CA GLU A 217 22.97 -20.06 -4.29
C GLU A 217 22.38 -19.92 -5.72
N PRO A 218 22.06 -18.71 -6.22
CA PRO A 218 21.61 -18.52 -7.59
C PRO A 218 22.80 -18.56 -8.58
N PRO A 219 22.63 -19.10 -9.80
CA PRO A 219 23.72 -19.21 -10.77
C PRO A 219 24.22 -17.83 -11.23
N SER A 220 25.55 -17.67 -11.23
CA SER A 220 26.28 -16.40 -11.36
C SER A 220 26.44 -15.88 -12.80
N SER A 221 25.39 -15.90 -13.61
CA SER A 221 25.43 -15.40 -15.00
C SER A 221 24.10 -14.93 -15.60
N LEU A 222 23.11 -14.54 -14.79
CA LEU A 222 21.87 -13.93 -15.28
C LEU A 222 21.99 -12.40 -15.44
N SER A 223 22.19 -11.96 -16.68
CA SER A 223 22.05 -10.55 -17.06
C SER A 223 20.62 -10.06 -16.77
N TYR A 224 20.45 -9.33 -15.67
CA TYR A 224 19.16 -8.76 -15.27
C TYR A 224 18.78 -7.64 -16.25
N ARG A 225 17.96 -8.00 -17.25
CA ARG A 225 17.41 -7.08 -18.26
C ARG A 225 16.38 -6.13 -17.62
N THR A 226 16.86 -5.19 -16.83
CA THR A 226 16.07 -4.05 -16.35
C THR A 226 15.53 -3.26 -17.54
N THR A 227 14.33 -2.69 -17.38
CA THR A 227 13.78 -1.74 -18.36
C THR A 227 13.93 -0.29 -17.92
N GLY A 228 14.27 -0.04 -16.65
CA GLY A 228 14.60 1.29 -16.13
C GLY A 228 16.04 1.71 -16.46
N SER A 229 16.47 2.82 -15.86
CA SER A 229 17.80 3.38 -16.06
C SER A 229 18.92 2.42 -15.68
N THR A 230 19.96 2.36 -16.51
CA THR A 230 21.21 1.63 -16.25
C THR A 230 22.29 2.49 -15.60
N CYS A 231 22.07 3.80 -15.41
CA CYS A 231 23.07 4.73 -14.89
C CYS A 231 23.62 4.38 -13.50
N LEU A 232 22.89 3.59 -12.70
CA LEU A 232 23.29 3.17 -11.36
C LEU A 232 23.82 1.71 -11.31
N HIS A 233 24.11 1.08 -12.45
CA HIS A 233 24.65 -0.28 -12.52
C HIS A 233 25.94 -0.46 -11.68
N PRO A 234 26.95 0.44 -11.73
CA PRO A 234 28.16 0.28 -10.90
C PRO A 234 27.88 0.31 -9.40
N LEU A 235 26.84 1.03 -8.96
CA LEU A 235 26.40 1.08 -7.57
C LEU A 235 25.60 -0.17 -7.17
N SER A 236 24.85 -0.76 -8.12
CA SER A 236 24.16 -2.04 -7.94
C SER A 236 25.15 -3.19 -7.75
N GLU A 237 26.22 -3.22 -8.56
CA GLU A 237 27.33 -4.18 -8.44
C GLU A 237 28.10 -4.00 -7.12
N LEU A 238 28.52 -2.76 -6.79
CA LEU A 238 29.24 -2.44 -5.56
C LEU A 238 28.48 -2.83 -4.27
N LEU A 239 27.15 -2.72 -4.28
CA LEU A 239 26.32 -3.04 -3.11
C LEU A 239 25.80 -4.49 -3.09
N GLY A 240 25.88 -5.23 -4.20
CA GLY A 240 25.23 -6.54 -4.33
C GLY A 240 23.69 -6.47 -4.18
N ILE A 241 23.07 -5.38 -4.66
CA ILE A 241 21.63 -5.11 -4.56
C ILE A 241 21.05 -4.96 -5.97
N PRO A 242 19.91 -5.59 -6.31
CA PRO A 242 19.29 -5.47 -7.64
C PRO A 242 19.06 -4.01 -8.08
N LEU A 243 19.39 -3.73 -9.34
CA LEU A 243 19.41 -2.37 -9.90
C LEU A 243 18.04 -1.67 -9.87
N ASP A 244 16.94 -2.41 -9.98
CA ASP A 244 15.58 -1.88 -9.80
C ASP A 244 15.35 -1.34 -8.38
N GLN A 245 15.89 -2.02 -7.37
CA GLN A 245 15.82 -1.58 -5.97
C GLN A 245 16.74 -0.37 -5.74
N VAL A 246 17.95 -0.36 -6.32
CA VAL A 246 18.86 0.80 -6.27
C VAL A 246 18.22 2.04 -6.93
N ASN A 247 17.62 1.88 -8.10
CA ASN A 247 16.89 2.94 -8.80
C ASN A 247 15.71 3.46 -7.97
N PHE A 248 14.92 2.58 -7.33
CA PHE A 248 13.85 2.99 -6.43
C PHE A 248 14.36 3.81 -5.24
N VAL A 249 15.42 3.37 -4.56
CA VAL A 249 15.96 4.06 -3.39
C VAL A 249 16.56 5.41 -3.78
N ALA A 250 17.38 5.46 -4.84
CA ALA A 250 17.96 6.70 -5.34
C ALA A 250 16.87 7.70 -5.76
N CYS A 251 15.83 7.24 -6.46
CA CYS A 251 14.71 8.08 -6.86
C CYS A 251 13.92 8.62 -5.67
N GLN A 252 13.66 7.82 -4.63
CA GLN A 252 12.99 8.28 -3.39
C GLN A 252 13.85 9.27 -2.58
N LEU A 253 15.18 9.11 -2.56
CA LEU A 253 16.09 10.08 -1.92
C LEU A 253 16.14 11.41 -2.69
N PHE A 254 16.17 11.36 -4.02
CA PHE A 254 16.07 12.56 -4.84
C PHE A 254 14.67 13.21 -4.75
N ALA A 255 13.60 12.40 -4.63
CA ALA A 255 12.25 12.88 -4.35
C ALA A 255 12.17 13.66 -3.04
N LEU A 256 12.87 13.22 -1.99
CA LEU A 256 12.94 13.91 -0.69
C LEU A 256 13.63 15.28 -0.83
N PHE A 257 14.73 15.36 -1.58
CA PHE A 257 15.39 16.64 -1.89
C PHE A 257 14.48 17.57 -2.70
N ALA A 258 13.89 17.06 -3.79
CA ALA A 258 12.95 17.79 -4.63
C ALA A 258 11.70 18.26 -3.84
N ALA A 259 11.26 17.51 -2.83
CA ALA A 259 10.16 17.88 -1.94
C ALA A 259 10.50 19.09 -1.04
N PHE A 260 11.69 19.12 -0.44
CA PHE A 260 12.15 20.31 0.29
C PHE A 260 12.30 21.51 -0.64
N TRP A 261 12.87 21.32 -1.84
CA TRP A 261 13.03 22.38 -2.84
C TRP A 261 11.66 22.93 -3.29
N PHE A 262 10.70 22.06 -3.59
CA PHE A 262 9.31 22.41 -3.92
C PHE A 262 8.61 23.22 -2.81
N ARG A 263 8.87 22.90 -1.54
CA ARG A 263 8.29 23.64 -0.41
C ARG A 263 8.93 25.03 -0.22
N ILE A 264 10.24 25.17 -0.44
CA ILE A 264 10.99 26.39 -0.17
C ILE A 264 10.90 27.41 -1.33
N TYR A 265 11.11 26.95 -2.56
CA TYR A 265 11.22 27.83 -3.73
C TYR A 265 9.88 28.01 -4.44
N LEU A 266 9.15 26.93 -4.71
CA LEU A 266 7.83 26.98 -5.37
C LEU A 266 6.68 27.15 -4.35
N SER A 267 6.86 27.96 -3.30
CA SER A 267 5.85 28.09 -2.24
C SER A 267 4.55 28.77 -2.75
N PRO A 268 3.37 28.50 -2.17
CA PRO A 268 2.09 29.01 -2.71
C PRO A 268 1.98 30.53 -2.81
N GLY A 269 2.69 31.27 -1.95
CA GLY A 269 2.76 32.74 -1.99
C GLY A 269 3.76 33.31 -3.00
N LYS A 270 4.55 32.47 -3.68
CA LYS A 270 5.58 32.86 -4.66
C LYS A 270 5.34 32.27 -6.05
N THR A 271 4.40 31.35 -6.22
CA THR A 271 4.28 30.53 -7.43
C THR A 271 2.84 30.10 -7.65
N SER A 272 2.36 30.24 -8.88
CA SER A 272 0.98 29.87 -9.24
C SER A 272 0.71 28.37 -9.05
N PRO A 273 -0.56 27.98 -8.79
CA PRO A 273 -0.96 26.58 -8.71
C PRO A 273 -0.60 25.78 -9.95
N ASP A 274 -0.66 26.36 -11.15
CA ASP A 274 -0.35 25.68 -12.40
C ASP A 274 1.14 25.36 -12.56
N VAL A 275 2.04 26.26 -12.16
CA VAL A 275 3.49 25.97 -12.16
C VAL A 275 3.82 24.90 -11.11
N ARG A 276 3.20 24.97 -9.93
CA ARG A 276 3.31 23.92 -8.89
C ARG A 276 2.78 22.57 -9.40
N HIS A 277 1.67 22.56 -10.14
CA HIS A 277 1.12 21.36 -10.78
C HIS A 277 2.04 20.81 -11.87
N ALA A 278 2.53 21.66 -12.77
CA ALA A 278 3.40 21.28 -13.87
C ALA A 278 4.72 20.68 -13.36
N PHE A 279 5.42 21.37 -12.45
CA PHE A 279 6.63 20.85 -11.81
C PHE A 279 6.39 19.50 -11.16
N ALA A 280 5.31 19.37 -10.37
CA ALA A 280 5.00 18.13 -9.67
C ALA A 280 4.77 16.95 -10.64
N THR A 281 4.15 17.23 -11.80
CA THR A 281 3.88 16.25 -12.87
C THR A 281 5.16 15.87 -13.61
N ILE A 282 5.98 16.85 -14.02
CA ILE A 282 7.19 16.63 -14.83
C ILE A 282 8.19 15.75 -14.06
N PHE A 283 8.44 16.05 -12.78
CA PHE A 283 9.33 15.23 -11.96
C PHE A 283 8.78 13.81 -11.76
N GLY A 284 7.45 13.64 -11.63
CA GLY A 284 6.87 12.30 -11.48
C GLY A 284 6.85 11.48 -12.76
N ILE A 285 6.63 12.11 -13.92
CA ILE A 285 6.83 11.48 -15.24
C ILE A 285 8.29 11.02 -15.38
N TYR A 286 9.25 11.90 -15.10
CA TYR A 286 10.67 11.57 -15.11
C TYR A 286 11.01 10.40 -14.16
N PHE A 287 10.45 10.37 -12.95
CA PHE A 287 10.67 9.29 -11.99
C PHE A 287 10.12 7.94 -12.45
N VAL A 288 8.93 7.89 -13.05
CA VAL A 288 8.38 6.65 -13.60
C VAL A 288 9.20 6.16 -14.80
N ILE A 289 9.67 7.07 -15.67
CA ILE A 289 10.55 6.72 -16.79
C ILE A 289 11.91 6.25 -16.28
N PHE A 290 12.51 6.90 -15.28
CA PHE A 290 13.79 6.51 -14.68
C PHE A 290 13.74 5.12 -14.05
N CYS A 291 12.71 4.81 -13.25
CA CYS A 291 12.59 3.52 -12.57
C CYS A 291 12.16 2.37 -13.48
N PHE A 292 11.29 2.61 -14.49
CA PHE A 292 10.62 1.53 -15.23
C PHE A 292 10.78 1.59 -16.76
N GLY A 293 11.34 2.68 -17.30
CA GLY A 293 11.56 2.94 -18.73
C GLY A 293 10.32 2.67 -19.57
N TRP A 294 10.41 1.80 -20.57
CA TRP A 294 9.31 1.55 -21.51
C TRP A 294 8.02 1.02 -20.86
N TYR A 295 8.08 0.33 -19.71
CA TYR A 295 6.86 -0.07 -18.99
C TYR A 295 6.09 1.11 -18.37
N SER A 296 6.69 2.31 -18.28
CA SER A 296 5.99 3.55 -17.91
C SER A 296 4.78 3.85 -18.82
N VAL A 297 4.82 3.39 -20.07
CA VAL A 297 3.71 3.51 -21.03
C VAL A 297 2.41 2.91 -20.47
N HIS A 298 2.46 1.83 -19.68
CA HIS A 298 1.26 1.27 -19.06
C HIS A 298 0.58 2.25 -18.08
N LEU A 299 1.35 3.03 -17.33
CA LEU A 299 0.80 4.08 -16.48
C LEU A 299 0.17 5.19 -17.32
N PHE A 300 0.88 5.69 -18.33
CA PHE A 300 0.40 6.79 -19.17
C PHE A 300 -0.86 6.41 -19.96
N VAL A 301 -0.91 5.20 -20.54
CA VAL A 301 -2.10 4.67 -21.21
C VAL A 301 -3.29 4.60 -20.24
N LEU A 302 -3.11 4.06 -19.03
CA LEU A 302 -4.18 3.98 -18.04
C LEU A 302 -4.68 5.38 -17.62
N VAL A 303 -3.75 6.30 -17.35
CA VAL A 303 -4.05 7.69 -16.96
C VAL A 303 -4.86 8.40 -18.04
N LEU A 304 -4.40 8.36 -19.30
CA LEU A 304 -5.04 9.06 -20.43
C LEU A 304 -6.39 8.44 -20.79
N MET A 305 -6.48 7.10 -20.85
CA MET A 305 -7.73 6.38 -21.09
C MET A 305 -8.80 6.71 -20.03
N CYS A 306 -8.41 6.76 -18.75
CA CYS A 306 -9.33 7.15 -17.68
C CYS A 306 -9.66 8.64 -17.68
N TYR A 307 -8.82 9.52 -18.24
CA TYR A 307 -9.18 10.92 -18.48
C TYR A 307 -10.22 11.06 -19.59
N GLY A 308 -10.06 10.29 -20.69
CA GLY A 308 -11.06 10.22 -21.75
C GLY A 308 -12.44 9.83 -21.20
N ILE A 309 -12.49 8.83 -20.31
CA ILE A 309 -13.71 8.46 -19.57
C ILE A 309 -14.17 9.59 -18.65
N MET A 310 -13.27 10.24 -17.90
CA MET A 310 -13.59 11.34 -16.99
C MET A 310 -14.30 12.49 -17.72
N VAL A 311 -13.85 12.85 -18.93
CA VAL A 311 -14.43 13.92 -19.74
C VAL A 311 -15.72 13.46 -20.44
N THR A 312 -15.69 12.33 -21.16
CA THR A 312 -16.79 11.92 -22.07
C THR A 312 -17.94 11.19 -21.40
N ALA A 313 -17.71 10.47 -20.29
CA ALA A 313 -18.77 9.68 -19.67
C ALA A 313 -19.82 10.54 -18.98
N SER A 314 -21.07 10.08 -19.05
CA SER A 314 -22.16 10.63 -18.25
C SER A 314 -21.88 10.43 -16.76
N VAL A 315 -22.24 11.42 -15.94
CA VAL A 315 -21.85 11.47 -14.53
C VAL A 315 -22.37 10.26 -13.74
N SER A 316 -23.54 9.73 -14.09
CA SER A 316 -24.11 8.52 -13.47
C SER A 316 -23.26 7.25 -13.69
N SER A 317 -22.47 7.19 -14.77
CA SER A 317 -21.65 6.01 -15.14
C SER A 317 -20.15 6.20 -14.96
N ILE A 318 -19.66 7.44 -14.82
CA ILE A 318 -18.23 7.80 -14.75
C ILE A 318 -17.43 6.91 -13.79
N HIS A 319 -17.91 6.74 -12.56
CA HIS A 319 -17.28 5.91 -11.52
C HIS A 319 -17.19 4.43 -11.91
N ARG A 320 -18.19 3.91 -12.64
CA ARG A 320 -18.25 2.50 -13.05
C ARG A 320 -17.28 2.23 -14.18
N TYR A 321 -17.29 3.08 -15.21
CA TYR A 321 -16.40 2.93 -16.36
C TYR A 321 -14.94 3.10 -15.95
N SER A 322 -14.60 4.14 -15.18
CA SER A 322 -13.23 4.31 -14.66
C SER A 322 -12.82 3.15 -13.73
N PHE A 323 -13.73 2.58 -12.94
CA PHE A 323 -13.43 1.42 -12.09
C PHE A 323 -13.17 0.14 -12.88
N PHE A 324 -14.07 -0.24 -13.80
CA PHE A 324 -13.90 -1.45 -14.61
C PHE A 324 -12.68 -1.34 -15.54
N VAL A 325 -12.43 -0.17 -16.13
CA VAL A 325 -11.26 0.03 -17.00
C VAL A 325 -9.96 0.05 -16.20
N ALA A 326 -9.89 0.74 -15.06
CA ALA A 326 -8.65 0.78 -14.28
C ALA A 326 -8.33 -0.56 -13.61
N MET A 327 -9.32 -1.22 -13.00
CA MET A 327 -9.11 -2.56 -12.44
C MET A 327 -8.82 -3.59 -13.54
N GLY A 328 -9.54 -3.57 -14.67
CA GLY A 328 -9.33 -4.50 -15.77
C GLY A 328 -7.96 -4.35 -16.43
N TYR A 329 -7.51 -3.11 -16.69
CA TYR A 329 -6.18 -2.85 -17.24
C TYR A 329 -5.07 -3.26 -16.25
N LEU A 330 -5.23 -2.97 -14.96
CA LEU A 330 -4.33 -3.45 -13.90
C LEU A 330 -4.28 -4.99 -13.86
N THR A 331 -5.41 -5.69 -13.99
CA THR A 331 -5.45 -7.15 -14.07
C THR A 331 -4.76 -7.67 -15.32
N ILE A 332 -4.91 -7.03 -16.49
CA ILE A 332 -4.19 -7.41 -17.72
C ILE A 332 -2.67 -7.25 -17.53
N CYS A 333 -2.21 -6.15 -16.93
CA CYS A 333 -0.80 -5.97 -16.60
C CYS A 333 -0.29 -7.04 -15.60
N HIS A 334 -1.07 -7.36 -14.57
CA HIS A 334 -0.74 -8.43 -13.60
C HIS A 334 -0.68 -9.83 -14.24
N ILE A 335 -1.53 -10.12 -15.23
CA ILE A 335 -1.50 -11.38 -16.00
C ILE A 335 -0.27 -11.41 -16.91
N SER A 336 -0.05 -10.34 -17.68
CA SER A 336 1.14 -10.17 -18.53
C SER A 336 2.45 -10.35 -17.74
N ARG A 337 2.49 -9.82 -16.49
CA ARG A 337 3.61 -9.96 -15.57
C ARG A 337 3.97 -11.42 -15.26
N ILE A 338 3.00 -12.33 -15.13
CA ILE A 338 3.25 -13.76 -14.87
C ILE A 338 3.92 -14.45 -16.06
N TYR A 339 3.58 -14.05 -17.29
CA TYR A 339 4.16 -14.64 -18.51
C TYR A 339 5.53 -14.03 -18.87
N ILE A 340 5.78 -12.77 -18.50
CA ILE A 340 7.02 -12.05 -18.83
C ILE A 340 8.11 -12.21 -17.75
N PHE A 341 7.74 -12.19 -16.47
CA PHE A 341 8.69 -12.30 -15.36
C PHE A 341 8.59 -13.67 -14.70
N HIS A 342 9.72 -14.37 -14.61
CA HIS A 342 9.77 -15.68 -13.96
C HIS A 342 9.25 -15.66 -12.52
N TYR A 343 8.63 -16.76 -12.13
CA TYR A 343 7.79 -16.84 -10.93
C TYR A 343 8.57 -16.53 -9.64
N GLY A 344 7.98 -15.68 -8.78
CA GLY A 344 8.45 -15.46 -7.40
C GLY A 344 9.57 -14.44 -7.21
N ILE A 345 10.12 -13.83 -8.27
CA ILE A 345 11.15 -12.79 -8.12
C ILE A 345 10.55 -11.52 -7.49
N LEU A 346 11.19 -11.02 -6.42
CA LEU A 346 10.77 -9.82 -5.69
C LEU A 346 11.37 -8.54 -6.32
N THR A 347 11.09 -8.30 -7.60
CA THR A 347 11.47 -7.05 -8.29
C THR A 347 10.58 -5.87 -7.90
N THR A 348 11.14 -4.68 -8.02
CA THR A 348 10.45 -3.39 -7.94
C THR A 348 9.88 -3.07 -9.31
N ASP A 349 8.80 -3.77 -9.68
CA ASP A 349 8.19 -3.65 -11.01
C ASP A 349 7.18 -2.49 -11.12
N PHE A 350 6.76 -2.21 -12.36
CA PHE A 350 5.85 -1.12 -12.70
C PHE A 350 4.41 -1.31 -12.17
N SER A 351 4.04 -2.49 -11.68
CA SER A 351 2.68 -2.75 -11.18
C SER A 351 2.42 -2.02 -9.86
N GLY A 352 3.44 -1.79 -9.01
CA GLY A 352 3.29 -1.01 -7.77
C GLY A 352 2.80 0.43 -8.02
N PRO A 353 3.48 1.22 -8.87
CA PRO A 353 2.99 2.51 -9.36
C PRO A 353 1.59 2.43 -10.01
N LEU A 354 1.34 1.42 -10.86
CA LEU A 354 0.06 1.23 -11.56
C LEU A 354 -1.10 0.95 -10.59
N MET A 355 -0.83 0.19 -9.51
CA MET A 355 -1.76 -0.08 -8.41
C MET A 355 -2.15 1.21 -7.68
N ILE A 356 -1.18 2.09 -7.38
CA ILE A 356 -1.42 3.40 -6.74
C ILE A 356 -2.22 4.33 -7.66
N VAL A 357 -1.86 4.41 -8.94
CA VAL A 357 -2.60 5.18 -9.95
C VAL A 357 -4.05 4.68 -10.07
N THR A 358 -4.28 3.37 -10.05
CA THR A 358 -5.62 2.75 -10.06
C THR A 358 -6.46 3.18 -8.85
N GLN A 359 -5.88 3.24 -7.65
CA GLN A 359 -6.59 3.73 -6.45
C GLN A 359 -6.98 5.20 -6.59
N LYS A 360 -6.06 6.04 -7.09
CA LYS A 360 -6.28 7.48 -7.23
C LYS A 360 -7.31 7.80 -8.32
N ILE A 361 -7.23 7.16 -9.48
CA ILE A 361 -8.23 7.24 -10.57
C ILE A 361 -9.62 6.89 -10.05
N THR A 362 -9.77 5.75 -9.39
CA THR A 362 -11.08 5.27 -8.93
C THR A 362 -11.62 6.12 -7.77
N THR A 363 -10.76 6.54 -6.83
CA THR A 363 -11.12 7.51 -5.77
C THR A 363 -11.71 8.78 -6.37
N LEU A 364 -11.03 9.38 -7.35
CA LEU A 364 -11.48 10.59 -8.02
C LEU A 364 -12.81 10.37 -8.79
N ALA A 365 -12.93 9.29 -9.55
CA ALA A 365 -14.14 9.01 -10.33
C ALA A 365 -15.38 8.81 -9.43
N PHE A 366 -15.23 8.17 -8.26
CA PHE A 366 -16.28 8.10 -7.25
C PHE A 366 -16.57 9.48 -6.60
N GLN A 367 -15.55 10.30 -6.34
CA GLN A 367 -15.71 11.65 -5.78
C GLN A 367 -16.43 12.60 -6.74
N VAL A 368 -16.16 12.53 -8.05
CA VAL A 368 -16.87 13.31 -9.09
C VAL A 368 -18.32 12.83 -9.22
N HIS A 369 -18.56 11.51 -9.21
CA HIS A 369 -19.92 10.97 -9.19
C HIS A 369 -20.72 11.43 -7.96
N ASP A 370 -20.11 11.43 -6.76
CA ASP A 370 -20.78 11.93 -5.55
C ASP A 370 -21.08 13.44 -5.60
N GLY A 371 -20.25 14.25 -6.27
CA GLY A 371 -20.40 15.71 -6.31
C GLY A 371 -21.21 16.28 -7.47
N LEU A 372 -21.38 15.53 -8.56
CA LEU A 372 -22.15 15.95 -9.75
C LEU A 372 -23.35 15.03 -10.07
N GLY A 373 -23.36 13.78 -9.58
CA GLY A 373 -24.31 12.75 -9.99
C GLY A 373 -25.29 12.30 -8.90
N ARG A 374 -25.18 12.89 -7.70
CA ARG A 374 -25.98 12.53 -6.51
C ARG A 374 -26.37 13.79 -5.75
N ARG A 375 -27.49 13.75 -5.03
CA ARG A 375 -27.95 14.86 -4.19
C ARG A 375 -27.23 14.82 -2.84
N ALA A 376 -27.11 15.96 -2.16
CA ALA A 376 -26.33 16.07 -0.92
C ALA A 376 -26.91 15.20 0.21
N GLU A 377 -28.23 15.11 0.28
CA GLU A 377 -28.99 14.30 1.26
C GLU A 377 -28.77 12.80 1.10
N ASP A 378 -28.37 12.34 -0.10
CA ASP A 378 -28.05 10.94 -0.37
C ASP A 378 -26.60 10.58 0.04
N LEU A 379 -25.77 11.54 0.43
CA LEU A 379 -24.36 11.31 0.78
C LEU A 379 -24.19 10.98 2.26
N SER A 380 -23.16 10.21 2.62
CA SER A 380 -22.63 10.25 3.99
C SER A 380 -21.87 11.56 4.22
N ALA A 381 -21.68 11.98 5.47
CA ALA A 381 -20.95 13.22 5.78
C ALA A 381 -19.53 13.24 5.16
N GLU A 382 -18.83 12.10 5.15
CA GLU A 382 -17.51 11.96 4.50
C GLU A 382 -17.60 11.96 2.97
N GLN A 383 -18.64 11.34 2.38
CA GLN A 383 -18.89 11.45 0.93
C GLN A 383 -19.17 12.91 0.54
N HIS A 384 -19.98 13.64 1.29
CA HIS A 384 -20.25 15.07 1.06
C HIS A 384 -18.99 15.94 1.23
N ARG A 385 -18.18 15.70 2.27
CA ARG A 385 -16.90 16.40 2.47
C ARG A 385 -15.97 16.22 1.26
N LEU A 386 -15.88 15.00 0.72
CA LEU A 386 -14.98 14.66 -0.39
C LEU A 386 -15.57 14.89 -1.80
N ALA A 387 -16.89 15.05 -1.94
CA ALA A 387 -17.59 15.18 -3.21
C ALA A 387 -17.06 16.32 -4.10
N VAL A 388 -16.57 15.98 -5.28
CA VAL A 388 -15.94 16.91 -6.25
C VAL A 388 -17.01 17.47 -7.18
N LYS A 389 -17.29 18.77 -7.05
CA LYS A 389 -18.40 19.47 -7.72
C LYS A 389 -18.08 20.03 -9.12
N VAL A 390 -16.85 19.85 -9.62
CA VAL A 390 -16.39 20.30 -10.94
C VAL A 390 -15.41 19.24 -11.47
N LYS A 391 -15.47 18.89 -12.77
CA LYS A 391 -14.49 17.96 -13.35
C LYS A 391 -13.09 18.61 -13.31
N PRO A 392 -12.02 17.90 -12.90
CA PRO A 392 -10.66 18.45 -12.90
C PRO A 392 -10.20 18.91 -14.28
N SER A 393 -9.33 19.92 -14.34
CA SER A 393 -8.58 20.23 -15.57
C SER A 393 -7.59 19.10 -15.89
N PHE A 394 -7.13 19.02 -17.14
CA PHE A 394 -6.16 18.00 -17.55
C PHE A 394 -4.86 18.10 -16.73
N LEU A 395 -4.35 19.31 -16.49
CA LEU A 395 -3.17 19.56 -15.67
C LEU A 395 -3.40 19.12 -14.21
N GLN A 396 -4.54 19.48 -13.60
CA GLN A 396 -4.90 19.04 -12.24
C GLN A 396 -5.00 17.51 -12.15
N TYR A 397 -5.56 16.86 -13.16
CA TYR A 397 -5.72 15.40 -13.22
C TYR A 397 -4.37 14.68 -13.37
N LEU A 398 -3.53 15.10 -14.33
CA LEU A 398 -2.19 14.55 -14.50
C LEU A 398 -1.36 14.76 -13.24
N SER A 399 -1.37 15.96 -12.67
CA SER A 399 -0.62 16.31 -11.47
C SER A 399 -1.09 15.54 -10.24
N TYR A 400 -2.41 15.36 -10.06
CA TYR A 400 -2.95 14.50 -9.00
C TYR A 400 -2.47 13.05 -9.12
N LEU A 401 -2.45 12.47 -10.31
CA LEU A 401 -2.08 11.07 -10.50
C LEU A 401 -0.56 10.83 -10.51
N LEU A 402 0.18 11.63 -11.28
CA LEU A 402 1.58 11.47 -11.62
C LEU A 402 2.52 12.43 -10.85
N ASN A 403 2.14 12.94 -9.67
CA ASN A 403 3.08 13.74 -8.89
C ASN A 403 4.25 12.91 -8.31
N PHE A 404 5.45 13.47 -8.40
CA PHE A 404 6.70 12.88 -7.93
C PHE A 404 6.64 12.38 -6.46
N MET A 405 5.88 13.08 -5.61
CA MET A 405 5.72 12.77 -4.19
C MET A 405 5.01 11.43 -3.93
N SER A 406 4.15 10.95 -4.84
CA SER A 406 3.33 9.75 -4.59
C SER A 406 3.27 8.72 -5.71
N VAL A 407 3.82 9.01 -6.90
CA VAL A 407 3.63 8.16 -8.09
C VAL A 407 4.29 6.77 -7.98
N ILE A 408 5.46 6.64 -7.34
CA ILE A 408 6.18 5.35 -7.26
C ILE A 408 5.56 4.41 -6.21
N ALA A 409 5.37 4.89 -4.97
CA ALA A 409 5.10 4.03 -3.80
C ALA A 409 3.80 4.40 -3.05
N GLY A 410 2.99 5.31 -3.60
CA GLY A 410 1.94 5.99 -2.85
C GLY A 410 2.54 7.06 -1.91
N PRO A 411 1.79 7.50 -0.89
CA PRO A 411 0.46 7.05 -0.49
C PRO A 411 -0.66 7.50 -1.44
N CYS A 412 -1.73 6.71 -1.53
CA CYS A 412 -3.00 7.18 -2.12
C CYS A 412 -3.58 8.32 -1.28
N ASN A 413 -4.22 9.30 -1.93
CA ASN A 413 -4.71 10.53 -1.31
C ASN A 413 -5.97 11.04 -2.05
N ASN A 414 -6.79 11.87 -1.38
CA ASN A 414 -8.00 12.42 -2.01
C ASN A 414 -7.65 13.59 -2.94
N PHE A 415 -8.42 13.73 -4.03
CA PHE A 415 -8.23 14.84 -4.97
C PHE A 415 -8.39 16.22 -4.30
N LYS A 416 -9.41 16.42 -3.46
CA LYS A 416 -9.60 17.70 -2.74
C LYS A 416 -8.43 18.07 -1.83
N ASP A 417 -7.93 17.12 -1.06
CA ASP A 417 -6.82 17.37 -0.13
C ASP A 417 -5.54 17.72 -0.93
N TYR A 418 -5.32 17.07 -2.09
CA TYR A 418 -4.22 17.37 -3.01
C TYR A 418 -4.33 18.76 -3.67
N ILE A 419 -5.49 19.13 -4.20
CA ILE A 419 -5.71 20.47 -4.79
C ILE A 419 -5.53 21.56 -3.74
N ALA A 420 -6.11 21.40 -2.54
CA ALA A 420 -5.92 22.34 -1.45
C ALA A 420 -4.44 22.47 -1.04
N PHE A 421 -3.63 21.42 -1.19
CA PHE A 421 -2.17 21.48 -0.96
C PHE A 421 -1.43 22.24 -2.07
N ILE A 422 -1.74 21.98 -3.34
CA ILE A 422 -1.11 22.71 -4.45
C ILE A 422 -1.49 24.20 -4.40
N GLU A 423 -2.72 24.54 -4.03
CA GLU A 423 -3.16 25.93 -3.81
C GLU A 423 -2.72 26.52 -2.46
N GLY A 424 -2.05 25.76 -1.58
CA GLY A 424 -1.59 26.22 -0.26
C GLY A 424 -2.66 26.41 0.82
N ARG A 425 -3.92 26.09 0.52
CA ARG A 425 -5.08 26.29 1.40
C ARG A 425 -5.28 25.16 2.44
N HIS A 426 -4.60 24.02 2.27
CA HIS A 426 -4.78 22.81 3.08
C HIS A 426 -4.54 23.04 4.58
N THR A 427 -3.45 23.72 4.96
CA THR A 427 -3.13 24.02 6.37
C THR A 427 -4.25 24.82 7.02
N HIS A 428 -4.72 25.87 6.36
CA HIS A 428 -5.81 26.71 6.86
C HIS A 428 -7.12 25.92 7.03
N MET A 429 -7.47 25.08 6.04
CA MET A 429 -8.64 24.19 6.16
C MET A 429 -8.52 23.23 7.35
N LYS A 430 -7.36 22.59 7.54
CA LYS A 430 -7.13 21.63 8.64
C LYS A 430 -7.11 22.30 10.01
N LEU A 431 -6.65 23.55 10.11
CA LEU A 431 -6.71 24.34 11.33
C LEU A 431 -8.15 24.78 11.67
N LEU A 432 -8.95 25.17 10.67
CA LEU A 432 -10.37 25.49 10.84
C LEU A 432 -11.19 24.26 11.29
N GLU A 433 -10.93 23.07 10.72
CA GLU A 433 -11.57 21.80 11.13
C GLU A 433 -11.36 21.46 12.63
N VAL A 434 -10.39 22.07 13.32
CA VAL A 434 -10.06 21.80 14.74
C VAL A 434 -10.22 23.01 15.68
N ASN A 435 -10.91 24.07 15.25
CA ASN A 435 -11.15 25.31 16.04
C ASN A 435 -9.87 25.92 16.67
N TRP A 436 -8.77 25.96 15.90
CA TRP A 436 -7.44 26.36 16.39
C TRP A 436 -7.38 27.66 17.22
N LYS A 437 -8.19 28.67 16.89
CA LYS A 437 -8.26 29.96 17.61
C LYS A 437 -8.61 29.82 19.11
N GLN A 438 -9.32 28.78 19.52
CA GLN A 438 -9.64 28.53 20.94
C GLN A 438 -8.43 28.05 21.75
N ARG A 439 -7.24 27.90 21.13
CA ARG A 439 -6.02 27.37 21.77
C ARG A 439 -4.86 28.37 21.89
N GLY A 440 -5.17 29.68 21.92
CA GLY A 440 -4.21 30.73 22.29
C GLY A 440 -3.20 31.17 21.22
N PHE A 441 -3.25 30.62 20.00
CA PHE A 441 -2.44 31.12 18.88
C PHE A 441 -3.03 32.46 18.37
N GLN A 442 -2.23 33.54 18.43
CA GLN A 442 -2.68 34.88 18.01
C GLN A 442 -2.62 35.12 16.49
N SER A 443 -1.70 34.45 15.79
CA SER A 443 -1.55 34.46 14.32
C SER A 443 -1.68 33.05 13.75
N LEU A 444 -1.96 32.93 12.45
CA LEU A 444 -2.08 31.61 11.80
C LEU A 444 -0.72 30.90 11.81
N PRO A 445 -0.55 29.76 12.48
CA PRO A 445 0.75 29.11 12.58
C PRO A 445 1.11 28.39 11.28
N GLU A 446 2.32 28.60 10.78
CA GLU A 446 2.92 27.70 9.79
C GLU A 446 3.53 26.46 10.49
N PRO A 447 2.95 25.26 10.32
CA PRO A 447 3.50 24.07 10.96
C PRO A 447 4.80 23.65 10.24
N SER A 448 5.86 23.41 11.00
CA SER A 448 7.11 22.88 10.46
C SER A 448 7.05 21.35 10.32
N PRO A 449 7.33 20.77 9.13
CA PRO A 449 7.38 19.32 8.96
C PRO A 449 8.67 18.69 9.49
N THR A 450 9.72 19.46 9.75
CA THR A 450 11.10 18.95 9.95
C THR A 450 11.19 17.86 11.02
N GLY A 451 10.58 18.06 12.19
CA GLY A 451 10.56 17.05 13.27
C GLY A 451 9.76 15.79 12.94
N ALA A 452 8.76 15.88 12.04
CA ALA A 452 8.03 14.73 11.54
C ALA A 452 8.80 13.99 10.44
N VAL A 453 9.51 14.71 9.57
CA VAL A 453 10.38 14.13 8.54
C VAL A 453 11.56 13.41 9.18
N ILE A 454 12.32 14.05 10.08
CA ILE A 454 13.45 13.41 10.80
C ILE A 454 13.01 12.11 11.49
N ARG A 455 11.87 12.14 12.20
CA ARG A 455 11.30 10.94 12.85
C ARG A 455 10.96 9.83 11.84
N LYS A 456 10.41 10.17 10.67
CA LYS A 456 10.11 9.19 9.62
C LYS A 456 11.39 8.66 8.97
N LEU A 457 12.39 9.49 8.69
CA LEU A 457 13.69 9.07 8.16
C LEU A 457 14.44 8.11 9.10
N TYR A 458 14.40 8.36 10.42
CA TYR A 458 14.92 7.42 11.42
C TYR A 458 14.21 6.06 11.35
N MET A 459 12.87 6.06 11.31
CA MET A 459 12.08 4.82 11.19
C MET A 459 12.34 4.09 9.87
N THR A 460 12.55 4.83 8.78
CA THR A 460 12.95 4.31 7.46
C THR A 460 14.32 3.63 7.52
N LEU A 461 15.33 4.27 8.13
CA LEU A 461 16.68 3.72 8.27
C LEU A 461 16.68 2.43 9.11
N VAL A 462 16.02 2.44 10.27
CA VAL A 462 15.87 1.25 11.13
C VAL A 462 15.15 0.13 10.37
N SER A 463 14.09 0.45 9.62
CA SER A 463 13.36 -0.54 8.82
C SER A 463 14.20 -1.13 7.67
N LEU A 464 15.06 -0.33 7.04
CA LEU A 464 15.97 -0.79 5.99
C LEU A 464 17.03 -1.74 6.54
N LEU A 465 17.65 -1.39 7.67
CA LEU A 465 18.65 -2.23 8.34
C LEU A 465 18.03 -3.57 8.79
N LEU A 466 16.81 -3.55 9.34
CA LEU A 466 16.07 -4.76 9.70
C LEU A 466 15.67 -5.59 8.46
N PHE A 467 15.30 -4.95 7.35
CA PHE A 467 14.97 -5.66 6.10
C PHE A 467 16.19 -6.42 5.55
N LEU A 468 17.34 -5.74 5.42
CA LEU A 468 18.56 -6.29 4.85
C LEU A 468 19.16 -7.43 5.70
N THR A 469 18.99 -7.38 7.03
CA THR A 469 19.52 -8.38 7.97
C THR A 469 18.57 -9.55 8.22
N LEU A 470 17.29 -9.29 8.52
CA LEU A 470 16.36 -10.35 8.93
C LEU A 470 15.92 -11.24 7.77
N THR A 471 15.67 -10.68 6.57
CA THR A 471 15.16 -11.45 5.42
C THR A 471 16.16 -12.52 4.97
N LYS A 472 17.46 -12.22 4.99
CA LYS A 472 18.54 -13.19 4.69
C LYS A 472 18.81 -14.18 5.83
N THR A 473 18.13 -14.05 6.97
CA THR A 473 18.34 -14.88 8.18
C THR A 473 17.14 -15.79 8.47
N PHE A 474 15.94 -15.35 8.11
CA PHE A 474 14.70 -16.11 8.21
C PHE A 474 14.03 -16.18 6.83
N PRO A 475 14.38 -17.16 5.98
CA PRO A 475 13.75 -17.35 4.68
C PRO A 475 12.35 -17.95 4.81
N VAL A 476 11.38 -17.45 4.03
CA VAL A 476 9.98 -17.91 4.07
C VAL A 476 9.80 -19.37 3.62
N THR A 477 10.68 -19.87 2.75
CA THR A 477 10.69 -21.25 2.25
C THR A 477 10.79 -22.28 3.38
N CYS A 478 11.52 -21.97 4.45
CA CYS A 478 11.69 -22.83 5.63
C CYS A 478 10.36 -23.23 6.30
N LEU A 479 9.25 -22.51 6.07
CA LEU A 479 7.91 -22.92 6.51
C LEU A 479 7.36 -24.18 5.83
N VAL A 480 7.88 -24.50 4.64
CA VAL A 480 7.41 -25.60 3.78
C VAL A 480 8.51 -26.59 3.43
N ASP A 481 9.79 -26.31 3.73
CA ASP A 481 10.89 -27.28 3.65
C ASP A 481 10.53 -28.58 4.39
N ASP A 482 10.47 -29.72 3.69
CA ASP A 482 10.06 -31.01 4.28
C ASP A 482 10.84 -31.37 5.54
N TRP A 483 12.16 -31.17 5.53
CA TRP A 483 13.02 -31.39 6.70
C TRP A 483 12.54 -30.62 7.94
N PHE A 484 12.13 -29.36 7.76
CA PHE A 484 11.65 -28.53 8.87
C PHE A 484 10.25 -28.98 9.29
N VAL A 485 9.35 -29.21 8.32
CA VAL A 485 7.96 -29.64 8.59
C VAL A 485 7.92 -30.96 9.37
N HIS A 486 8.75 -31.95 8.99
CA HIS A 486 8.80 -33.25 9.66
C HIS A 486 9.54 -33.20 11.01
N LYS A 487 10.61 -32.41 11.15
CA LYS A 487 11.42 -32.37 12.40
C LYS A 487 10.87 -31.42 13.46
N ALA A 488 10.23 -30.32 13.08
CA ALA A 488 9.73 -29.32 14.01
C ALA A 488 8.32 -29.66 14.51
N ASN A 489 8.15 -29.71 15.84
CA ASN A 489 6.82 -29.81 16.46
C ASN A 489 5.98 -28.56 16.15
N PHE A 490 4.66 -28.67 16.30
CA PHE A 490 3.69 -27.60 15.99
C PHE A 490 4.06 -26.23 16.60
N LEU A 491 4.48 -26.19 17.87
CA LEU A 491 4.84 -24.92 18.52
C LEU A 491 6.12 -24.32 17.93
N THR A 492 7.12 -25.13 17.58
CA THR A 492 8.32 -24.68 16.87
C THR A 492 7.97 -24.14 15.48
N ARG A 493 7.08 -24.81 14.73
CA ARG A 493 6.59 -24.32 13.43
C ARG A 493 5.83 -22.98 13.59
N LEU A 494 4.94 -22.87 14.57
CA LEU A 494 4.15 -21.67 14.87
C LEU A 494 5.02 -20.47 15.30
N CYS A 495 6.03 -20.70 16.13
CA CYS A 495 7.00 -19.66 16.50
C CYS A 495 7.86 -19.22 15.32
N TYR A 496 8.27 -20.14 14.44
CA TYR A 496 9.01 -19.78 13.22
C TYR A 496 8.14 -18.95 12.27
N LEU A 497 6.86 -19.33 12.07
CA LEU A 497 5.85 -18.58 11.32
C LEU A 497 5.72 -17.13 11.82
N TYR A 498 5.69 -16.90 13.13
CA TYR A 498 5.73 -15.55 13.67
C TYR A 498 7.02 -14.82 13.30
N ILE A 499 8.18 -15.41 13.58
CA ILE A 499 9.50 -14.78 13.36
C ILE A 499 9.71 -14.42 11.88
N VAL A 500 9.40 -15.32 10.95
CA VAL A 500 9.61 -15.09 9.50
C VAL A 500 8.62 -14.09 8.91
N MET A 501 7.39 -14.03 9.43
CA MET A 501 6.45 -12.98 9.05
C MET A 501 6.89 -11.63 9.61
N GLN A 502 7.36 -11.55 10.87
CA GLN A 502 7.94 -10.32 11.42
C GLN A 502 9.19 -9.87 10.62
N ALA A 503 10.06 -10.80 10.21
CA ALA A 503 11.20 -10.53 9.33
C ALA A 503 10.81 -10.03 7.93
N SER A 504 9.61 -10.38 7.45
CA SER A 504 9.11 -10.00 6.12
C SER A 504 8.47 -8.61 6.05
N LYS A 505 8.14 -7.98 7.19
CA LYS A 505 7.48 -6.65 7.24
C LYS A 505 8.37 -5.42 6.97
N PRO A 506 9.64 -5.35 7.42
CA PRO A 506 10.42 -4.11 7.38
C PRO A 506 10.59 -3.48 6.00
N LYS A 507 10.54 -4.25 4.89
CA LYS A 507 10.52 -3.69 3.52
C LYS A 507 9.34 -2.73 3.26
N TYR A 508 8.16 -3.05 3.78
CA TYR A 508 6.97 -2.19 3.68
C TYR A 508 7.09 -0.98 4.61
N TYR A 509 7.67 -1.17 5.80
CA TYR A 509 7.93 -0.08 6.74
C TYR A 509 8.93 0.92 6.18
N PHE A 510 10.01 0.45 5.56
CA PHE A 510 10.96 1.25 4.81
C PHE A 510 10.27 2.04 3.68
N ALA A 511 9.69 1.34 2.70
CA ALA A 511 9.20 1.96 1.47
C ALA A 511 8.06 2.97 1.71
N TRP A 512 7.06 2.60 2.53
CA TRP A 512 5.92 3.49 2.77
C TRP A 512 6.23 4.62 3.76
N THR A 513 7.17 4.45 4.71
CA THR A 513 7.57 5.53 5.61
C THR A 513 8.48 6.55 4.92
N LEU A 514 9.30 6.12 3.95
CA LEU A 514 10.09 7.01 3.10
C LEU A 514 9.20 7.87 2.21
N ALA A 515 8.25 7.28 1.49
CA ALA A 515 7.31 8.03 0.64
C ALA A 515 6.46 9.03 1.46
N ASP A 516 6.02 8.63 2.65
CA ASP A 516 5.35 9.51 3.62
C ASP A 516 6.26 10.66 4.09
N ALA A 517 7.56 10.41 4.31
CA ALA A 517 8.54 11.47 4.59
C ALA A 517 8.71 12.46 3.42
N VAL A 518 8.70 12.00 2.16
CA VAL A 518 8.72 12.85 0.95
C VAL A 518 7.50 13.78 0.92
N ASN A 519 6.29 13.25 1.15
CA ASN A 519 5.06 14.05 1.18
C ASN A 519 5.06 15.08 2.32
N ASN A 520 5.65 14.74 3.47
CA ASN A 520 5.82 15.69 4.58
C ASN A 520 6.90 16.74 4.31
N ALA A 521 8.01 16.42 3.65
CA ALA A 521 9.02 17.40 3.25
C ALA A 521 8.45 18.46 2.30
N ALA A 522 7.56 18.06 1.40
CA ALA A 522 6.79 18.96 0.53
C ALA A 522 5.71 19.76 1.29
N GLY A 523 5.34 19.34 2.50
CA GLY A 523 4.33 19.98 3.35
C GLY A 523 2.90 19.45 3.21
N PHE A 524 2.68 18.35 2.48
CA PHE A 524 1.34 17.85 2.14
C PHE A 524 0.67 17.07 3.30
N GLY A 525 1.41 16.25 4.05
CA GLY A 525 0.81 15.33 5.03
C GLY A 525 0.32 15.91 6.36
N PHE A 526 0.11 17.24 6.45
CA PHE A 526 -0.43 17.91 7.64
C PHE A 526 -1.90 17.54 7.89
N SER A 527 -2.21 17.00 9.07
CA SER A 527 -3.54 16.51 9.44
C SER A 527 -4.31 17.40 10.43
N GLY A 528 -3.65 18.39 11.05
CA GLY A 528 -4.26 19.27 12.05
C GLY A 528 -3.45 19.33 13.35
N VAL A 529 -4.13 19.38 14.49
CA VAL A 529 -3.53 19.52 15.83
C VAL A 529 -4.07 18.43 16.77
N ASP A 530 -3.19 17.79 17.55
CA ASP A 530 -3.58 16.76 18.51
C ASP A 530 -4.32 17.35 19.75
N LYS A 531 -4.56 16.53 20.78
CA LYS A 531 -5.18 17.01 22.04
C LYS A 531 -4.27 17.89 22.89
N ASN A 532 -2.96 17.80 22.68
CA ASN A 532 -1.93 18.43 23.50
C ASN A 532 -1.42 19.75 22.89
N GLY A 533 -1.77 20.04 21.64
CA GLY A 533 -1.34 21.24 20.90
C GLY A 533 -0.29 21.00 19.81
N ASN A 534 0.14 19.75 19.59
CA ASN A 534 1.18 19.43 18.61
C ASN A 534 0.60 19.31 17.20
N PHE A 535 1.36 19.77 16.21
CA PHE A 535 1.02 19.61 14.79
C PHE A 535 1.13 18.15 14.33
N CYS A 536 0.03 17.63 13.79
CA CYS A 536 -0.06 16.27 13.27
C CYS A 536 0.38 16.22 11.80
N TRP A 537 1.14 15.17 11.47
CA TRP A 537 1.80 14.97 10.17
C TRP A 537 1.61 13.52 9.71
N ASP A 538 0.36 13.07 9.76
CA ASP A 538 -0.09 11.71 9.48
C ASP A 538 -1.32 11.62 8.54
N LEU A 539 -1.74 12.73 7.91
CA LEU A 539 -2.86 12.78 6.95
C LEU A 539 -2.77 11.68 5.88
N LEU A 540 -1.54 11.44 5.43
CA LEU A 540 -1.18 10.57 4.33
C LEU A 540 -0.47 9.29 4.79
N SER A 541 -0.29 9.10 6.10
CA SER A 541 0.48 7.97 6.62
C SER A 541 -0.19 6.65 6.25
N ASN A 542 0.58 5.79 5.59
CA ASN A 542 0.14 4.44 5.21
C ASN A 542 0.35 3.42 6.33
N LEU A 543 1.07 3.78 7.40
CA LEU A 543 1.44 2.91 8.50
C LEU A 543 1.36 3.63 9.84
N ASN A 544 0.94 2.92 10.88
CA ASN A 544 1.25 3.27 12.25
C ASN A 544 1.96 2.08 12.93
N ILE A 545 3.29 2.01 12.74
CA ILE A 545 4.13 0.87 13.15
C ILE A 545 3.88 0.47 14.61
N TRP A 546 3.79 1.45 15.52
CA TRP A 546 3.50 1.18 16.93
C TRP A 546 2.15 0.48 17.14
N LYS A 547 1.06 0.98 16.54
CA LYS A 547 -0.27 0.35 16.63
C LYS A 547 -0.36 -0.98 15.89
N ILE A 548 0.51 -1.23 14.91
CA ILE A 548 0.65 -2.55 14.26
C ILE A 548 1.30 -3.53 15.24
N GLU A 549 2.50 -3.24 15.75
CA GLU A 549 3.21 -4.19 16.63
C GLU A 549 2.57 -4.35 18.01
N THR A 550 1.68 -3.44 18.42
CA THR A 550 0.91 -3.52 19.69
C THR A 550 -0.58 -3.86 19.50
N ALA A 551 -0.97 -4.37 18.32
CA ALA A 551 -2.38 -4.62 18.01
C ALA A 551 -3.03 -5.70 18.89
N THR A 552 -3.94 -5.32 19.81
CA THR A 552 -4.73 -6.28 20.64
C THR A 552 -6.00 -6.79 19.95
N SER A 553 -6.11 -6.62 18.62
CA SER A 553 -7.16 -7.23 17.79
C SER A 553 -6.83 -7.18 16.30
N PHE A 554 -7.27 -8.19 15.54
CA PHE A 554 -7.13 -8.26 14.08
C PHE A 554 -7.64 -6.98 13.37
N LYS A 555 -8.76 -6.41 13.86
CA LYS A 555 -9.31 -5.14 13.38
C LYS A 555 -8.29 -3.99 13.53
N MET A 556 -7.68 -3.86 14.71
CA MET A 556 -6.71 -2.80 15.00
C MET A 556 -5.45 -2.92 14.13
N TYR A 557 -5.00 -4.15 13.83
CA TYR A 557 -3.89 -4.37 12.90
C TYR A 557 -4.25 -3.84 11.49
N LEU A 558 -5.40 -4.28 10.94
CA LEU A 558 -5.85 -3.88 9.60
C LEU A 558 -6.13 -2.36 9.47
N GLU A 559 -6.65 -1.72 10.51
CA GLU A 559 -6.89 -0.26 10.51
C GLU A 559 -5.60 0.58 10.59
N ASN A 560 -4.42 -0.04 10.79
CA ASN A 560 -3.13 0.65 10.89
C ASN A 560 -2.08 0.19 9.86
N TRP A 561 -2.40 -0.82 9.04
CA TRP A 561 -1.57 -1.34 7.95
C TRP A 561 -2.13 -0.92 6.58
N ASN A 562 -1.30 -0.27 5.76
CA ASN A 562 -1.67 0.25 4.43
C ASN A 562 -2.95 1.12 4.48
N ILE A 563 -2.96 2.08 5.40
CA ILE A 563 -4.15 2.84 5.87
C ILE A 563 -4.90 3.51 4.72
N GLN A 564 -4.19 4.07 3.73
CA GLN A 564 -4.85 4.76 2.61
C GLN A 564 -5.48 3.76 1.63
N THR A 565 -4.89 2.56 1.46
CA THR A 565 -5.51 1.45 0.71
C THR A 565 -6.77 0.95 1.42
N ALA A 566 -6.72 0.73 2.73
CA ALA A 566 -7.89 0.34 3.52
C ALA A 566 -9.01 1.40 3.44
N THR A 567 -8.63 2.68 3.39
CA THR A 567 -9.57 3.80 3.24
C THR A 567 -10.13 3.90 1.82
N TRP A 568 -9.34 3.66 0.78
CA TRP A 568 -9.80 3.54 -0.61
C TRP A 568 -10.82 2.40 -0.75
N LEU A 569 -10.43 1.18 -0.34
CA LEU A 569 -11.29 -0.01 -0.29
C LEU A 569 -12.64 0.27 0.40
N LYS A 570 -12.60 1.00 1.52
CA LYS A 570 -13.80 1.43 2.24
C LYS A 570 -14.68 2.39 1.42
N ARG A 571 -14.07 3.42 0.81
CA ARG A 571 -14.77 4.47 0.04
C ARG A 571 -15.31 4.02 -1.32
N VAL A 572 -14.68 3.04 -1.99
CA VAL A 572 -15.10 2.56 -3.33
C VAL A 572 -15.88 1.25 -3.31
N CYS A 573 -15.72 0.41 -2.28
CA CYS A 573 -16.43 -0.88 -2.17
C CYS A 573 -17.30 -0.96 -0.92
N TYR A 574 -16.72 -0.97 0.29
CA TYR A 574 -17.46 -1.27 1.53
C TYR A 574 -18.68 -0.38 1.77
N GLU A 575 -18.57 0.93 1.52
CA GLU A 575 -19.67 1.90 1.66
C GLU A 575 -20.60 2.00 0.44
N ARG A 576 -20.35 1.20 -0.61
CA ARG A 576 -21.05 1.26 -1.90
C ARG A 576 -21.88 0.01 -2.19
N VAL A 577 -21.41 -1.16 -1.74
CA VAL A 577 -22.10 -2.44 -1.98
C VAL A 577 -23.18 -2.70 -0.91
N PRO A 578 -24.44 -3.00 -1.30
CA PRO A 578 -25.53 -3.20 -0.33
C PRO A 578 -25.53 -4.59 0.34
N TRP A 579 -24.77 -5.56 -0.18
CA TRP A 579 -24.69 -6.94 0.35
C TRP A 579 -23.23 -7.36 0.56
N TYR A 580 -23.00 -8.21 1.56
CA TYR A 580 -21.69 -8.82 1.88
C TYR A 580 -20.47 -7.85 1.82
N PRO A 581 -20.54 -6.63 2.39
CA PRO A 581 -19.55 -5.58 2.14
C PRO A 581 -18.13 -5.96 2.59
N THR A 582 -17.98 -6.76 3.65
CA THR A 582 -16.67 -7.31 4.03
C THR A 582 -16.11 -8.20 2.92
N VAL A 583 -16.86 -9.21 2.46
CA VAL A 583 -16.40 -10.21 1.47
C VAL A 583 -15.98 -9.53 0.17
N LEU A 584 -16.84 -8.66 -0.38
CA LEU A 584 -16.56 -7.95 -1.63
C LEU A 584 -15.36 -6.99 -1.52
N THR A 585 -15.13 -6.40 -0.34
CA THR A 585 -13.95 -5.57 -0.10
C THR A 585 -12.66 -6.39 -0.06
N PHE A 586 -12.67 -7.58 0.56
CA PHE A 586 -11.52 -8.49 0.56
C PHE A 586 -11.25 -9.08 -0.84
N VAL A 587 -12.28 -9.42 -1.61
CA VAL A 587 -12.15 -9.85 -3.03
C VAL A 587 -11.55 -8.74 -3.89
N LEU A 588 -11.99 -7.48 -3.74
CA LEU A 588 -11.38 -6.34 -4.43
C LEU A 588 -9.90 -6.15 -4.04
N SER A 589 -9.57 -6.34 -2.77
CA SER A 589 -8.18 -6.30 -2.30
C SER A 589 -7.30 -7.36 -2.98
N ALA A 590 -7.81 -8.58 -3.16
CA ALA A 590 -7.11 -9.64 -3.90
C ALA A 590 -6.87 -9.26 -5.37
N LEU A 591 -7.93 -8.84 -6.08
CA LEU A 591 -7.86 -8.43 -7.49
C LEU A 591 -6.91 -7.24 -7.73
N TRP A 592 -6.82 -6.31 -6.77
CA TRP A 592 -5.91 -5.17 -6.83
C TRP A 592 -4.44 -5.58 -6.66
N HIS A 593 -4.16 -6.51 -5.76
CA HIS A 593 -2.82 -7.09 -5.60
C HIS A 593 -2.40 -7.97 -6.78
N GLY A 594 -3.34 -8.65 -7.43
CA GLY A 594 -3.14 -9.31 -8.71
C GLY A 594 -3.66 -10.75 -8.77
N VAL A 595 -3.15 -11.53 -9.72
CA VAL A 595 -3.65 -12.87 -10.05
C VAL A 595 -2.89 -14.03 -9.36
N TYR A 596 -1.93 -13.74 -8.47
CA TYR A 596 -1.22 -14.79 -7.72
C TYR A 596 -2.12 -15.45 -6.66
N PRO A 597 -2.27 -16.79 -6.65
CA PRO A 597 -3.20 -17.51 -5.76
C PRO A 597 -3.03 -17.20 -4.26
N GLY A 598 -1.81 -16.97 -3.79
CA GLY A 598 -1.50 -16.61 -2.41
C GLY A 598 -2.20 -15.33 -1.92
N TYR A 599 -2.53 -14.40 -2.81
CA TYR A 599 -3.36 -13.24 -2.46
C TYR A 599 -4.80 -13.67 -2.13
N TYR A 600 -5.40 -14.53 -2.95
CA TYR A 600 -6.78 -15.01 -2.73
C TYR A 600 -6.89 -15.83 -1.44
N PHE A 601 -5.93 -16.71 -1.15
CA PHE A 601 -5.86 -17.42 0.15
C PHE A 601 -5.73 -16.45 1.33
N THR A 602 -4.91 -15.40 1.21
CA THR A 602 -4.74 -14.36 2.24
C THR A 602 -6.05 -13.62 2.51
N PHE A 603 -6.71 -13.11 1.47
CA PHE A 603 -7.91 -12.27 1.65
C PHE A 603 -9.17 -13.09 1.97
N LEU A 604 -9.27 -14.34 1.54
CA LEU A 604 -10.32 -15.26 1.98
C LEU A 604 -10.15 -15.66 3.45
N THR A 605 -8.94 -16.04 3.86
CA THR A 605 -8.63 -16.32 5.28
C THR A 605 -8.82 -15.08 6.15
N GLY A 606 -8.38 -13.92 5.66
CA GLY A 606 -8.58 -12.63 6.34
C GLY A 606 -10.05 -12.23 6.48
N THR A 607 -10.92 -12.63 5.53
CA THR A 607 -12.38 -12.46 5.67
C THR A 607 -12.92 -13.31 6.83
N LEU A 608 -12.61 -14.60 6.85
CA LEU A 608 -13.01 -15.55 7.89
C LEU A 608 -12.54 -15.09 9.29
N VAL A 609 -11.24 -14.81 9.41
CA VAL A 609 -10.61 -14.35 10.67
C VAL A 609 -11.15 -12.98 11.09
N THR A 610 -11.48 -12.08 10.16
CA THR A 610 -12.13 -10.79 10.49
C THR A 610 -13.49 -10.96 11.14
N VAL A 611 -14.31 -11.90 10.65
CA VAL A 611 -15.63 -12.17 11.26
C VAL A 611 -15.45 -12.83 12.62
N ALA A 612 -14.65 -13.90 12.70
CA ALA A 612 -14.40 -14.62 13.95
C ALA A 612 -13.82 -13.71 15.06
N ALA A 613 -12.79 -12.92 14.76
CA ALA A 613 -12.18 -12.00 15.72
C ALA A 613 -13.15 -10.91 16.21
N ARG A 614 -14.10 -10.48 15.37
CA ARG A 614 -15.19 -9.55 15.77
C ARG A 614 -16.18 -10.24 16.71
N THR A 615 -16.65 -11.44 16.38
CA THR A 615 -17.60 -12.22 17.20
C THR A 615 -17.01 -12.60 18.55
N MET A 616 -15.75 -13.03 18.59
CA MET A 616 -15.01 -13.30 19.83
C MET A 616 -14.92 -12.04 20.71
N ARG A 617 -14.48 -10.91 20.14
CA ARG A 617 -14.31 -9.66 20.91
C ARG A 617 -15.63 -9.02 21.33
N SER A 618 -16.74 -9.24 20.62
CA SER A 618 -18.06 -8.70 20.96
C SER A 618 -18.83 -9.55 22.00
N ASN A 619 -18.39 -10.78 22.26
CA ASN A 619 -19.02 -11.69 23.23
C ASN A 619 -18.20 -11.94 24.50
N TYR A 620 -16.87 -11.76 24.49
CA TYR A 620 -16.03 -12.03 25.66
C TYR A 620 -15.31 -10.82 26.26
N ARG A 621 -15.05 -9.75 25.50
CA ARG A 621 -14.14 -8.68 25.96
C ARG A 621 -14.56 -8.04 27.29
N HIS A 622 -15.86 -7.83 27.52
CA HIS A 622 -16.36 -7.10 28.69
C HIS A 622 -16.03 -7.80 30.02
N TYR A 623 -16.01 -9.13 30.06
CA TYR A 623 -15.63 -9.89 31.26
C TYR A 623 -14.20 -9.58 31.74
N PHE A 624 -13.31 -9.17 30.82
CA PHE A 624 -11.91 -8.87 31.12
C PHE A 624 -11.63 -7.40 31.45
N LEU A 625 -12.65 -6.53 31.47
CA LEU A 625 -12.47 -5.10 31.76
C LEU A 625 -12.62 -4.75 33.25
N SER A 626 -13.07 -5.69 34.08
CA SER A 626 -13.43 -5.48 35.49
C SER A 626 -12.27 -5.07 36.41
N SER A 627 -11.01 -5.37 36.04
CA SER A 627 -9.84 -4.94 36.80
C SER A 627 -8.64 -4.62 35.90
N LYS A 628 -7.73 -3.76 36.37
CA LYS A 628 -6.53 -3.34 35.62
C LYS A 628 -5.64 -4.55 35.28
N ALA A 629 -5.46 -5.49 36.22
CA ALA A 629 -4.66 -6.69 36.02
C ALA A 629 -5.30 -7.64 34.98
N LEU A 630 -6.60 -7.91 35.10
CA LEU A 630 -7.32 -8.77 34.16
C LEU A 630 -7.35 -8.19 32.74
N LYS A 631 -7.50 -6.86 32.63
CA LYS A 631 -7.40 -6.14 31.35
C LYS A 631 -5.99 -6.27 30.74
N VAL A 632 -4.93 -6.13 31.53
CA VAL A 632 -3.55 -6.28 31.04
C VAL A 632 -3.29 -7.71 30.57
N ALA A 633 -3.72 -8.73 31.32
CA ALA A 633 -3.63 -10.13 30.90
C ALA A 633 -4.38 -10.37 29.57
N TYR A 634 -5.60 -9.84 29.44
CA TYR A 634 -6.37 -9.91 28.19
C TYR A 634 -5.71 -9.18 27.02
N ASP A 635 -5.15 -7.99 27.23
CA ASP A 635 -4.46 -7.24 26.18
C ASP A 635 -3.17 -7.96 25.73
N VAL A 636 -2.42 -8.58 26.64
CA VAL A 636 -1.22 -9.41 26.30
C VAL A 636 -1.61 -10.68 25.53
N VAL A 637 -2.62 -11.42 26.00
CA VAL A 637 -3.09 -12.64 25.31
C VAL A 637 -3.68 -12.31 23.94
N THR A 638 -4.53 -11.28 23.84
CA THR A 638 -5.12 -10.89 22.56
C THR A 638 -4.15 -10.19 21.62
N TRP A 639 -3.07 -9.59 22.11
CA TRP A 639 -1.91 -9.21 21.29
C TRP A 639 -1.24 -10.44 20.67
N ALA A 640 -0.81 -11.41 21.48
CA ALA A 640 -0.12 -12.60 20.99
C ALA A 640 -0.97 -13.38 19.97
N VAL A 641 -2.26 -13.59 20.27
CA VAL A 641 -3.22 -14.23 19.36
C VAL A 641 -3.44 -13.40 18.09
N THR A 642 -3.48 -12.06 18.16
CA THR A 642 -3.60 -11.20 16.96
C THR A 642 -2.38 -11.33 16.07
N GLN A 643 -1.17 -11.23 16.63
CA GLN A 643 0.08 -11.32 15.88
C GLN A 643 0.23 -12.68 15.18
N LEU A 644 -0.12 -13.78 15.86
CA LEU A 644 -0.14 -15.13 15.28
C LEU A 644 -1.21 -15.27 14.19
N ALA A 645 -2.43 -14.79 14.43
CA ALA A 645 -3.53 -14.86 13.46
C ALA A 645 -3.22 -14.06 12.18
N VAL A 646 -2.59 -12.89 12.30
CA VAL A 646 -2.11 -12.11 11.16
C VAL A 646 -0.97 -12.84 10.43
N SER A 647 0.02 -13.36 11.16
CA SER A 647 1.15 -14.08 10.56
C SER A 647 0.67 -15.27 9.72
N TYR A 648 -0.25 -16.08 10.25
CA TYR A 648 -0.86 -17.20 9.52
C TYR A 648 -1.72 -16.74 8.33
N THR A 649 -2.47 -15.63 8.48
CA THR A 649 -3.29 -15.09 7.39
C THR A 649 -2.44 -14.56 6.24
N VAL A 650 -1.29 -13.94 6.53
CA VAL A 650 -0.46 -13.20 5.56
C VAL A 650 0.65 -14.05 4.94
N ALA A 651 1.06 -15.17 5.53
CA ALA A 651 2.08 -16.05 4.92
C ALA A 651 1.80 -16.46 3.45
N PRO A 652 0.56 -16.78 3.01
CA PRO A 652 0.26 -17.03 1.61
C PRO A 652 0.56 -15.84 0.69
N PHE A 653 0.39 -14.60 1.17
CA PHE A 653 0.73 -13.37 0.43
C PHE A 653 2.22 -13.29 0.11
N VAL A 654 3.05 -13.83 1.00
CA VAL A 654 4.52 -13.86 0.84
C VAL A 654 4.96 -15.03 -0.03
N MET A 655 4.26 -16.17 0.01
CA MET A 655 4.58 -17.38 -0.75
C MET A 655 4.02 -17.39 -2.18
N LEU A 656 2.99 -16.59 -2.48
CA LEU A 656 2.34 -16.39 -3.79
C LEU A 656 1.67 -17.60 -4.46
N ALA A 657 2.17 -18.82 -4.27
CA ALA A 657 1.72 -20.05 -4.93
C ALA A 657 0.70 -20.88 -4.11
N VAL A 658 -0.03 -21.76 -4.80
CA VAL A 658 -1.01 -22.69 -4.20
C VAL A 658 -0.31 -23.72 -3.33
N GLU A 659 0.65 -24.46 -3.89
CA GLU A 659 1.31 -25.59 -3.23
C GLU A 659 1.92 -25.25 -1.87
N PRO A 660 2.86 -24.29 -1.73
CA PRO A 660 3.41 -23.93 -0.41
C PRO A 660 2.34 -23.36 0.54
N THR A 661 1.29 -22.72 0.03
CA THR A 661 0.15 -22.28 0.87
C THR A 661 -0.60 -23.48 1.47
N ILE A 662 -0.90 -24.49 0.65
CA ILE A 662 -1.57 -25.71 1.11
C ILE A 662 -0.66 -26.53 2.03
N SER A 663 0.64 -26.62 1.75
CA SER A 663 1.62 -27.30 2.61
C SER A 663 1.78 -26.62 3.97
N LEU A 664 1.80 -25.28 4.02
CA LEU A 664 1.75 -24.52 5.28
C LEU A 664 0.45 -24.78 6.06
N TYR A 665 -0.71 -24.74 5.40
CA TYR A 665 -1.98 -24.98 6.09
C TYR A 665 -2.10 -26.43 6.60
N LYS A 666 -1.62 -27.42 5.84
CA LYS A 666 -1.50 -28.82 6.28
C LYS A 666 -0.54 -28.98 7.47
N SER A 667 0.66 -28.40 7.42
CA SER A 667 1.65 -28.49 8.52
C SER A 667 1.20 -27.75 9.80
N MET A 668 0.23 -26.84 9.67
CA MET A 668 -0.43 -26.14 10.78
C MET A 668 -1.82 -26.71 11.12
N TYR A 669 -2.19 -27.87 10.58
CA TYR A 669 -3.47 -28.57 10.81
C TYR A 669 -4.72 -27.70 10.59
N PHE A 670 -4.65 -26.69 9.70
CA PHE A 670 -5.69 -25.69 9.46
C PHE A 670 -6.21 -24.97 10.73
N TYR A 671 -5.42 -24.93 11.81
CA TYR A 671 -5.91 -24.61 13.16
C TYR A 671 -6.71 -23.29 13.25
N LEU A 672 -6.24 -22.22 12.60
CA LEU A 672 -6.91 -20.92 12.64
C LEU A 672 -8.21 -20.90 11.82
N HIS A 673 -8.29 -21.65 10.72
CA HIS A 673 -9.53 -21.81 9.95
C HIS A 673 -10.57 -22.55 10.78
N ILE A 674 -10.19 -23.67 11.40
CA ILE A 674 -11.06 -24.48 12.26
C ILE A 674 -11.57 -23.64 13.44
N ILE A 675 -10.66 -23.00 14.20
CA ILE A 675 -11.03 -22.12 15.32
C ILE A 675 -11.96 -20.99 14.86
N SER A 676 -11.69 -20.37 13.71
CA SER A 676 -12.54 -19.28 13.21
C SER A 676 -13.93 -19.76 12.79
N LEU A 677 -14.06 -20.94 12.20
CA LEU A 677 -15.34 -21.54 11.86
C LEU A 677 -16.14 -21.90 13.12
N LEU A 678 -15.52 -22.54 14.11
CA LEU A 678 -16.15 -22.85 15.40
C LEU A 678 -16.65 -21.58 16.12
N ILE A 679 -15.84 -20.51 16.13
CA ILE A 679 -16.20 -19.20 16.70
C ILE A 679 -17.42 -18.58 16.00
N ILE A 680 -17.57 -18.78 14.68
CA ILE A 680 -18.70 -18.25 13.91
C ILE A 680 -19.96 -19.11 14.06
N LEU A 681 -19.80 -20.42 14.21
CA LEU A 681 -20.90 -21.38 14.35
C LEU A 681 -21.53 -21.35 15.76
N PHE A 682 -20.71 -21.28 16.82
CA PHE A 682 -21.17 -21.47 18.20
C PHE A 682 -21.38 -20.18 19.01
N LEU A 683 -20.90 -19.01 18.55
CA LEU A 683 -21.11 -17.74 19.24
C LEU A 683 -22.14 -16.86 18.52
N PRO A 684 -23.00 -16.13 19.25
CA PRO A 684 -23.98 -15.24 18.63
C PRO A 684 -23.29 -14.11 17.87
N VAL A 685 -23.37 -14.16 16.54
CA VAL A 685 -22.93 -13.09 15.64
C VAL A 685 -23.93 -11.93 15.77
N LYS A 686 -23.70 -11.06 16.76
CA LYS A 686 -24.44 -9.80 16.93
C LYS A 686 -24.44 -9.05 15.60
N PRO A 687 -25.60 -8.81 14.97
CA PRO A 687 -25.64 -8.02 13.75
C PRO A 687 -24.95 -6.69 13.98
N HIS A 688 -24.16 -6.22 13.02
CA HIS A 688 -23.99 -4.78 12.93
C HIS A 688 -25.39 -4.21 12.73
N ALA A 689 -25.75 -3.21 13.52
CA ALA A 689 -26.74 -2.26 13.09
C ALA A 689 -26.25 -1.72 11.74
N HIS A 690 -26.85 -2.23 10.65
CA HIS A 690 -26.86 -1.48 9.41
C HIS A 690 -27.34 -0.09 9.80
N ILE A 691 -26.62 0.94 9.38
CA ILE A 691 -27.20 2.27 9.33
C ILE A 691 -28.25 2.19 8.22
N GLN A 692 -29.42 1.65 8.57
CA GLN A 692 -30.64 1.84 7.81
C GLN A 692 -30.78 3.34 7.70
N ARG A 693 -30.60 3.83 6.48
CA ARG A 693 -30.80 5.23 6.13
C ARG A 693 -32.30 5.49 6.11
N GLN A 694 -32.93 5.49 7.29
CA GLN A 694 -34.09 6.36 7.47
C GLN A 694 -33.60 7.78 7.16
N PRO A 695 -34.20 8.48 6.18
CA PRO A 695 -33.92 9.89 6.02
C PRO A 695 -34.37 10.59 7.30
N GLN A 696 -33.46 11.31 7.96
CA GLN A 696 -33.84 12.19 9.06
C GLN A 696 -34.70 13.32 8.48
N THR A 697 -36.01 13.18 8.60
CA THR A 697 -36.95 14.24 8.22
C THR A 697 -36.69 15.47 9.10
N LEU A 698 -36.57 16.64 8.47
CA LEU A 698 -36.17 17.89 9.13
C LEU A 698 -37.04 18.23 10.36
N ASN A 699 -38.29 17.77 10.36
CA ASN A 699 -39.27 17.94 11.43
C ASN A 699 -38.78 17.46 12.81
N SER A 700 -37.81 16.54 12.89
CA SER A 700 -37.22 16.08 14.15
C SER A 700 -36.27 17.09 14.82
N ILE A 701 -35.72 18.05 14.07
CA ILE A 701 -34.79 19.07 14.60
C ILE A 701 -35.56 20.21 15.27
N ASN A 702 -36.66 20.68 14.65
CA ASN A 702 -37.46 21.78 15.20
C ASN A 702 -38.20 21.41 16.49
N LYS A 703 -38.49 20.12 16.73
CA LYS A 703 -39.14 19.66 17.97
C LYS A 703 -38.19 19.54 19.18
N LYS A 704 -36.89 19.76 19.00
CA LYS A 704 -35.89 19.67 20.09
C LYS A 704 -35.28 21.04 20.46
N LYS A 705 -36.02 22.10 20.18
CA LYS A 705 -35.63 23.50 20.38
C LYS A 705 -36.79 24.38 20.91
N LYS A 706 -37.78 23.74 21.54
CA LYS A 706 -39.00 24.40 22.04
C LYS A 706 -39.61 23.75 23.31
N ASP A 707 -38.89 22.77 23.87
CA ASP A 707 -39.10 22.13 25.17
C ASP A 707 -37.80 22.35 25.97
#